data_AF-A0A4V2QUI5-F1
#
_entry.id   AF-A0A4V2QUI5-F1
#
_cell.length_a   1.000
_cell.length_b   1.000
_cell.length_c   1.000
_cell.angle_alpha   90.00
_cell.angle_beta   90.00
_cell.angle_gamma   90.00
#
_symmetry.space_group_name_H-M   'P 1'
#
loop_
_entity.id
_entity.type
_entity.pdbx_description
1 polymer ?
#
loop_
_entity_poly.entity_id
_entity_poly.type
_entity_poly.pdbx_seq_one_letter_code
_entity_poly.pdbx_strand_id
1 'polypeptide(L)'
;MSRTRAILAGPFASTPFANGLRMFLAGSGRFDTVEAADHAAVDDLLLEDGPVVVIAEGIDLRWALDLLDRAGQLSVVLLDDAGRRAVMTVDDPGAQHLVRLIEELGVPDRAGAGTRPIARLHLVDPSHASGSAEVQDPTSPLNLDAQPPRPESSRGLDSTAVPSIRSDPASVDHPASVDLTSVTTWLSLVLGVRLRERAEGANEPSFAGWTASPSDALAGLGLENNTADELRARFADTDRGVIVDRRGLPAVLAAAARSFALSDGELRALLVALAPELDARFGVAIGVLHDDLNRRRPSVTLLDELGESRFGAWRCRQELEATGSLLGRRLLVPDRRDPTVPVVEAGLLPLPALIASLFSPTIDAAARATGARLVRSRGVVAAAGAEQRAAQQLEAAIAGADGTALVRLAEPAGGWFERVAAATGLTLVDGDLAAVADGRPIDDAITSWLCLAAMTGAGLHLRGVGELTAPDHRRLGEALRSFAGTVVAVVYDGPSPDIESDCPAVVLRRPELDVGERIDLWSSAAANSGLVLSEVDATALATTLPLGPSEIANAVARFAVQPLEADEPIARQLRQVAIDQRSHDLPPTVRSIATRFAWDDLVLADPAKAELRSIMAHFTLSASVLDRWGFVDRLTYGRGVSALFSGPSGTGKTMAAQVLALELGVELLLVDLSKTVSKYLGETEKNIDAAFRVAEGRGALLLFDEADALFGKRSEVKDAHDRHANVEVAYLLQRMEAFEGIAILTTNLKQNIDDAFLRRLRFLVDFPLPDAAAREVIWQHAFPERAPLADDIDFGFLGRRLQLSGGTIQQIALHAAFAAVDDGPIRMRHILAATRRELDKLGMFDAGRALEARAARAGAA
;
A
#
# COMPACT_ATOMS: atom_id res chain seq x y z
N MET A 1 -26.54 27.69 -32.67
CA MET A 1 -25.91 27.40 -31.37
C MET A 1 -26.29 28.53 -30.44
N SER A 2 -27.02 28.24 -29.37
CA SER A 2 -27.32 29.24 -28.34
C SER A 2 -26.00 29.75 -27.76
N ARG A 3 -25.88 31.07 -27.56
CA ARG A 3 -24.74 31.65 -26.85
C ARG A 3 -24.86 31.27 -25.38
N THR A 4 -23.77 30.80 -24.77
CA THR A 4 -23.74 30.50 -23.34
C THR A 4 -23.83 31.82 -22.58
N ARG A 5 -24.79 31.95 -21.65
CA ARG A 5 -24.95 33.18 -20.87
C ARG A 5 -23.94 33.17 -19.72
N ALA A 6 -23.18 34.23 -19.56
CA ALA A 6 -22.23 34.41 -18.46
C ALA A 6 -22.78 35.46 -17.49
N ILE A 7 -23.13 35.05 -16.28
CA ILE A 7 -23.62 35.96 -15.22
C ILE A 7 -22.44 36.29 -14.31
N LEU A 8 -22.08 37.58 -14.23
CA LEU A 8 -21.07 38.08 -13.29
C LEU A 8 -21.78 38.59 -12.03
N ALA A 9 -21.55 37.95 -10.89
CA ALA A 9 -22.22 38.24 -9.62
C ALA A 9 -21.21 38.58 -8.51
N GLY A 10 -21.43 39.70 -7.80
CA GLY A 10 -20.61 40.07 -6.63
C GLY A 10 -20.05 41.50 -6.68
N PRO A 11 -19.27 41.92 -5.67
CA PRO A 11 -18.87 43.32 -5.46
C PRO A 11 -17.85 43.86 -6.49
N PHE A 12 -17.53 43.07 -7.53
CA PHE A 12 -16.47 43.30 -8.51
C PHE A 12 -16.82 44.24 -9.66
N ALA A 13 -17.78 45.15 -9.48
CA ALA A 13 -18.22 46.04 -10.55
C ALA A 13 -17.12 46.98 -11.10
N SER A 14 -15.97 47.12 -10.41
CA SER A 14 -14.95 48.14 -10.72
C SER A 14 -13.48 47.67 -10.68
N THR A 15 -13.18 46.38 -10.55
CA THR A 15 -11.77 45.92 -10.46
C THR A 15 -11.12 45.77 -11.84
N PRO A 16 -9.77 45.90 -11.95
CA PRO A 16 -9.05 45.71 -13.21
C PRO A 16 -9.24 44.31 -13.80
N PHE A 17 -9.37 43.29 -12.94
CA PHE A 17 -9.65 41.92 -13.35
C PHE A 17 -11.06 41.79 -13.95
N ALA A 18 -12.09 42.34 -13.30
CA ALA A 18 -13.45 42.33 -13.83
C ALA A 18 -13.55 43.09 -15.16
N ASN A 19 -12.85 44.22 -15.31
CA ASN A 19 -12.78 44.96 -16.56
C ASN A 19 -12.05 44.16 -17.67
N GLY A 20 -10.96 43.46 -17.33
CA GLY A 20 -10.26 42.56 -18.27
C GLY A 20 -11.14 41.40 -18.72
N LEU A 21 -11.84 40.75 -17.78
CA LEU A 21 -12.76 39.66 -18.05
C LEU A 21 -13.95 40.12 -18.92
N ARG A 22 -14.54 41.30 -18.64
CA ARG A 22 -15.61 41.90 -19.47
C ARG A 22 -15.17 42.15 -20.90
N MET A 23 -14.03 42.81 -21.09
CA MET A 23 -13.51 43.10 -22.42
C MET A 23 -13.25 41.81 -23.22
N PHE A 24 -12.79 40.76 -22.53
CA PHE A 24 -12.51 39.47 -23.14
C PHE A 24 -13.79 38.69 -23.50
N LEU A 25 -14.76 38.60 -22.57
CA LEU A 25 -16.03 37.92 -22.82
C LEU A 25 -16.80 38.59 -23.96
N ALA A 26 -16.84 39.92 -23.98
CA ALA A 26 -17.43 40.70 -25.08
C ALA A 26 -16.68 40.50 -26.42
N GLY A 27 -15.35 40.35 -26.38
CA GLY A 27 -14.52 40.11 -27.57
C GLY A 27 -14.64 38.69 -28.15
N SER A 28 -15.02 37.70 -27.33
CA SER A 28 -15.09 36.29 -27.75
C SER A 28 -16.25 35.98 -28.71
N GLY A 29 -17.33 36.78 -28.68
CA GLY A 29 -18.54 36.56 -29.47
C GLY A 29 -19.35 35.29 -29.12
N ARG A 30 -18.88 34.50 -28.15
CA ARG A 30 -19.44 33.20 -27.71
C ARG A 30 -20.33 33.29 -26.48
N PHE A 31 -20.14 34.33 -25.67
CA PHE A 31 -20.89 34.54 -24.42
C PHE A 31 -21.79 35.76 -24.51
N ASP A 32 -22.96 35.66 -23.89
CA ASP A 32 -23.83 36.80 -23.61
C ASP A 32 -23.66 37.17 -22.13
N THR A 33 -23.09 38.33 -21.82
CA THR A 33 -22.66 38.66 -20.46
C THR A 33 -23.70 39.54 -19.76
N VAL A 34 -24.16 39.12 -18.58
CA VAL A 34 -25.15 39.84 -17.76
C VAL A 34 -24.58 40.03 -16.35
N GLU A 35 -24.85 41.17 -15.73
CA GLU A 35 -24.35 41.49 -14.39
C GLU A 35 -25.46 41.39 -13.34
N ALA A 36 -25.15 40.76 -12.20
CA ALA A 36 -26.03 40.66 -11.06
C ALA A 36 -25.40 41.37 -9.85
N ALA A 37 -26.16 42.28 -9.23
CA ALA A 37 -25.67 43.07 -8.11
C ALA A 37 -25.60 42.27 -6.79
N ASP A 38 -26.45 41.25 -6.64
CA ASP A 38 -26.55 40.41 -5.45
C ASP A 38 -27.09 39.00 -5.79
N HIS A 39 -27.16 38.13 -4.78
CA HIS A 39 -27.64 36.75 -4.93
C HIS A 39 -29.10 36.66 -5.40
N ALA A 40 -29.96 37.59 -4.99
CA ALA A 40 -31.38 37.58 -5.37
C ALA A 40 -31.54 37.93 -6.86
N ALA A 41 -30.72 38.82 -7.38
CA ALA A 41 -30.69 39.17 -8.79
C ALA A 41 -30.15 38.02 -9.68
N VAL A 42 -29.34 37.10 -9.15
CA VAL A 42 -28.90 35.92 -9.90
C VAL A 42 -30.08 34.96 -10.10
N ASP A 43 -30.89 34.71 -9.07
CA ASP A 43 -32.02 33.78 -9.14
C ASP A 43 -33.06 34.21 -10.20
N ASP A 44 -33.33 35.51 -10.34
CA ASP A 44 -34.25 36.04 -11.37
C ASP A 44 -33.70 35.88 -12.80
N LEU A 45 -32.37 35.87 -12.97
CA LEU A 45 -31.70 35.75 -14.27
C LEU A 45 -31.55 34.30 -14.75
N LEU A 46 -31.85 33.32 -13.89
CA LEU A 46 -31.81 31.88 -14.18
C LEU A 46 -33.11 31.35 -14.81
N LEU A 47 -34.15 32.18 -14.93
CA LEU A 47 -35.49 31.78 -15.41
C LEU A 47 -35.61 31.61 -16.95
N GLU A 48 -34.52 31.73 -17.71
CA GLU A 48 -34.52 31.58 -19.17
C GLU A 48 -33.75 30.31 -19.61
N ASP A 49 -34.36 29.50 -20.49
CA ASP A 49 -33.82 28.22 -20.96
C ASP A 49 -32.49 28.37 -21.75
N GLY A 50 -31.39 27.84 -21.21
CA GLY A 50 -30.09 27.75 -21.89
C GLY A 50 -28.91 27.47 -20.95
N PRO A 51 -27.70 27.15 -21.46
CA PRO A 51 -26.53 26.93 -20.63
C PRO A 51 -26.05 28.25 -20.00
N VAL A 52 -25.96 28.27 -18.68
CA VAL A 52 -25.56 29.45 -17.89
C VAL A 52 -24.29 29.15 -17.11
N VAL A 53 -23.32 30.07 -17.20
CA VAL A 53 -22.12 30.08 -16.37
C VAL A 53 -22.23 31.26 -15.41
N VAL A 54 -22.23 30.98 -14.10
CA VAL A 54 -22.23 32.03 -13.07
C VAL A 54 -20.82 32.18 -12.52
N ILE A 55 -20.26 33.39 -12.56
CA ILE A 55 -18.97 33.73 -11.99
C ILE A 55 -19.21 34.67 -10.81
N ALA A 56 -18.82 34.20 -9.62
CA ALA A 56 -19.33 34.70 -8.36
C ALA A 56 -18.18 34.97 -7.39
N GLU A 57 -18.05 36.20 -6.87
CA GLU A 57 -16.98 36.55 -5.93
C GLU A 57 -17.47 36.81 -4.50
N GLY A 58 -16.81 36.19 -3.51
CA GLY A 58 -17.12 36.35 -2.08
C GLY A 58 -18.39 35.63 -1.61
N ILE A 59 -18.85 34.63 -2.36
CA ILE A 59 -20.16 34.00 -2.19
C ILE A 59 -20.12 32.78 -1.25
N ASP A 60 -21.13 32.66 -0.38
CA ASP A 60 -21.31 31.52 0.54
C ASP A 60 -21.39 30.19 -0.23
N LEU A 61 -20.47 29.27 0.08
CA LEU A 61 -20.40 27.93 -0.51
C LEU A 61 -21.73 27.18 -0.41
N ARG A 62 -22.52 27.44 0.64
CA ARG A 62 -23.86 26.85 0.81
C ARG A 62 -24.85 27.32 -0.25
N TRP A 63 -24.82 28.60 -0.63
CA TRP A 63 -25.68 29.13 -1.68
C TRP A 63 -25.29 28.55 -3.05
N ALA A 64 -23.99 28.43 -3.34
CA ALA A 64 -23.53 27.87 -4.61
C ALA A 64 -23.89 26.39 -4.78
N LEU A 65 -23.87 25.61 -3.70
CA LEU A 65 -24.33 24.21 -3.68
C LEU A 65 -25.84 24.12 -3.91
N ASP A 66 -26.62 24.98 -3.26
CA ASP A 66 -28.08 25.07 -3.44
C ASP A 66 -28.46 25.51 -4.88
N LEU A 67 -27.65 26.35 -5.51
CA LEU A 67 -27.82 26.78 -6.90
C LEU A 67 -27.60 25.63 -7.91
N LEU A 68 -26.59 24.78 -7.68
CA LEU A 68 -26.34 23.60 -8.52
C LEU A 68 -27.41 22.53 -8.38
N ASP A 69 -27.98 22.36 -7.17
CA ASP A 69 -29.02 21.35 -6.93
C ASP A 69 -30.35 21.72 -7.62
N ARG A 70 -30.58 23.00 -7.91
CA ARG A 70 -31.83 23.52 -8.51
C ARG A 70 -31.81 23.62 -10.03
N ALA A 71 -30.63 23.69 -10.67
CA ALA A 71 -30.51 23.94 -12.10
C ALA A 71 -29.64 22.87 -12.80
N GLY A 72 -30.28 21.91 -13.48
CA GLY A 72 -29.61 20.77 -14.12
C GLY A 72 -28.66 21.08 -15.28
N GLN A 73 -28.51 22.35 -15.68
CA GLN A 73 -27.57 22.80 -16.73
C GLN A 73 -26.84 24.11 -16.31
N LEU A 74 -26.29 24.12 -15.10
CA LEU A 74 -25.58 25.27 -14.55
C LEU A 74 -24.11 24.94 -14.25
N SER A 75 -23.20 25.85 -14.58
CA SER A 75 -21.79 25.79 -14.12
C SER A 75 -21.47 27.01 -13.28
N VAL A 76 -20.87 26.81 -12.09
CA VAL A 76 -20.58 27.90 -11.15
C VAL A 76 -19.08 27.97 -10.89
N VAL A 77 -18.52 29.16 -11.07
CA VAL A 77 -17.12 29.49 -10.78
C VAL A 77 -17.09 30.46 -9.61
N LEU A 78 -16.57 30.02 -8.47
CA LEU A 78 -16.43 30.86 -7.27
C LEU A 78 -15.00 31.40 -7.15
N LEU A 79 -14.91 32.70 -6.93
CA LEU A 79 -13.68 33.44 -6.66
C LEU A 79 -13.74 33.97 -5.22
N ASP A 80 -12.65 33.87 -4.46
CA ASP A 80 -12.53 34.54 -3.16
C ASP A 80 -11.70 35.83 -3.24
N ASP A 81 -11.90 36.72 -2.26
CA ASP A 81 -11.27 38.06 -2.19
C ASP A 81 -9.71 38.03 -2.17
N ALA A 82 -9.10 36.86 -2.03
CA ALA A 82 -7.65 36.64 -2.03
C ALA A 82 -7.14 35.94 -3.31
N GLY A 83 -7.99 35.75 -4.32
CA GLY A 83 -7.66 35.09 -5.58
C GLY A 83 -7.62 33.55 -5.49
N ARG A 84 -8.17 32.95 -4.43
CA ARG A 84 -8.34 31.49 -4.32
C ARG A 84 -9.66 31.08 -4.96
N ARG A 85 -9.66 29.92 -5.62
CA ARG A 85 -10.76 29.49 -6.50
C ARG A 85 -11.38 28.16 -6.09
N ALA A 86 -12.70 28.08 -6.16
CA ALA A 86 -13.44 26.83 -6.14
C ALA A 86 -14.28 26.77 -7.42
N VAL A 87 -14.00 25.78 -8.27
CA VAL A 87 -14.72 25.59 -9.53
C VAL A 87 -15.66 24.40 -9.36
N MET A 88 -16.93 24.61 -9.65
CA MET A 88 -17.95 23.58 -9.56
C MET A 88 -18.69 23.52 -10.91
N THR A 89 -18.26 22.59 -11.77
CA THR A 89 -18.82 22.44 -13.12
C THR A 89 -19.74 21.24 -13.20
N VAL A 90 -20.89 21.43 -13.84
CA VAL A 90 -21.61 20.35 -14.54
C VAL A 90 -20.96 20.23 -15.93
N ASP A 91 -20.88 19.03 -16.50
CA ASP A 91 -20.14 18.68 -17.74
C ASP A 91 -20.55 19.48 -19.00
N ASP A 92 -20.19 20.78 -19.04
CA ASP A 92 -20.37 21.67 -20.18
C ASP A 92 -19.02 22.03 -20.82
N PRO A 93 -18.83 21.80 -22.14
CA PRO A 93 -17.60 22.12 -22.86
C PRO A 93 -17.23 23.62 -22.84
N GLY A 94 -18.23 24.50 -22.73
CA GLY A 94 -18.02 25.95 -22.64
C GLY A 94 -17.41 26.36 -21.30
N ALA A 95 -17.91 25.78 -20.20
CA ALA A 95 -17.37 25.97 -18.86
C ALA A 95 -15.93 25.45 -18.72
N GLN A 96 -15.64 24.26 -19.26
CA GLN A 96 -14.28 23.69 -19.23
C GLN A 96 -13.27 24.55 -20.00
N HIS A 97 -13.68 25.16 -21.12
CA HIS A 97 -12.83 26.08 -21.87
C HIS A 97 -12.54 27.37 -21.08
N LEU A 98 -13.55 27.89 -20.37
CA LEU A 98 -13.41 29.08 -19.54
C LEU A 98 -12.48 28.86 -18.34
N VAL A 99 -12.54 27.68 -17.71
CA VAL A 99 -11.64 27.29 -16.60
C VAL A 99 -10.18 27.22 -17.07
N ARG A 100 -9.90 26.56 -18.19
CA ARG A 100 -8.55 26.50 -18.77
C ARG A 100 -8.02 27.90 -19.14
N LEU A 101 -8.89 28.80 -19.61
CA LEU A 101 -8.50 30.17 -19.96
C LEU A 101 -8.21 31.03 -18.72
N ILE A 102 -8.96 30.85 -17.63
CA ILE A 102 -8.66 31.49 -16.33
C ILE A 102 -7.31 30.98 -15.79
N GLU A 103 -6.95 29.72 -16.06
CA GLU A 103 -5.62 29.15 -15.72
C GLU A 103 -4.49 29.80 -16.53
N GLU A 104 -4.70 30.03 -17.83
CA GLU A 104 -3.70 30.65 -18.71
C GLU A 104 -3.46 32.13 -18.42
N LEU A 105 -4.45 32.84 -17.84
CA LEU A 105 -4.35 34.27 -17.49
C LEU A 105 -3.53 34.57 -16.22
N GLY A 106 -2.97 33.55 -15.56
CA GLY A 106 -1.83 33.71 -14.64
C GLY A 106 -2.15 34.29 -13.27
N VAL A 107 -3.05 33.66 -12.50
CA VAL A 107 -3.15 33.90 -11.05
C VAL A 107 -2.23 32.90 -10.32
N PRO A 108 -1.24 33.35 -9.53
CA PRO A 108 -0.26 32.45 -8.92
C PRO A 108 -0.89 31.59 -7.81
N ASP A 109 -0.69 30.27 -7.91
CA ASP A 109 -1.08 29.29 -6.92
C ASP A 109 -0.12 29.39 -5.70
N ARG A 110 -0.62 29.89 -4.57
CA ARG A 110 0.07 29.78 -3.27
C ARG A 110 -0.84 29.05 -2.31
N ALA A 111 -0.90 27.72 -2.44
CA ALA A 111 -1.58 26.85 -1.50
C ALA A 111 -0.58 25.94 -0.76
N GLY A 112 -0.12 26.42 0.38
CA GLY A 112 0.35 25.58 1.48
C GLY A 112 -0.69 25.61 2.60
N ALA A 113 -1.87 25.01 2.37
CA ALA A 113 -2.83 24.58 3.40
C ALA A 113 -4.10 24.02 2.74
N GLY A 114 -4.27 22.70 2.78
CA GLY A 114 -5.54 21.97 2.81
C GLY A 114 -6.72 22.46 1.94
N THR A 115 -6.71 22.17 0.65
CA THR A 115 -7.93 22.08 -0.18
C THR A 115 -7.80 20.87 -1.12
N ARG A 116 -8.57 19.82 -0.86
CA ARG A 116 -8.72 18.67 -1.78
C ARG A 116 -9.72 19.04 -2.89
N PRO A 117 -9.54 18.59 -4.13
CA PRO A 117 -10.60 18.65 -5.13
C PRO A 117 -11.75 17.74 -4.67
N ILE A 118 -12.95 18.32 -4.54
CA ILE A 118 -14.17 17.56 -4.26
C ILE A 118 -14.56 16.84 -5.55
N ALA A 119 -14.59 15.51 -5.44
CA ALA A 119 -15.12 14.45 -6.31
C ALA A 119 -15.78 14.83 -7.65
N ARG A 120 -15.38 14.07 -8.70
CA ARG A 120 -16.28 13.71 -9.82
C ARG A 120 -17.50 12.98 -9.24
N LEU A 121 -18.66 13.63 -9.25
CA LEU A 121 -19.94 12.98 -8.95
C LEU A 121 -20.44 12.29 -10.23
N HIS A 122 -20.35 10.97 -10.28
CA HIS A 122 -21.06 10.16 -11.27
C HIS A 122 -22.56 10.19 -10.91
N LEU A 123 -23.35 10.97 -11.65
CA LEU A 123 -24.81 10.86 -11.62
C LEU A 123 -25.22 9.71 -12.56
N VAL A 124 -25.67 8.63 -11.95
CA VAL A 124 -26.51 7.61 -12.59
C VAL A 124 -27.89 8.26 -12.78
N ASP A 125 -28.34 8.39 -14.03
CA ASP A 125 -29.66 8.92 -14.38
C ASP A 125 -30.73 7.83 -14.16
N PRO A 126 -31.71 8.00 -13.24
CA PRO A 126 -32.77 7.05 -13.01
C PRO A 126 -34.10 7.56 -13.59
N SER A 127 -34.20 7.81 -14.89
CA SER A 127 -35.50 8.08 -15.51
C SER A 127 -35.52 7.95 -17.04
N HIS A 128 -35.49 6.73 -17.56
CA HIS A 128 -36.22 6.39 -18.80
C HIS A 128 -36.71 4.94 -18.75
N ALA A 129 -37.90 4.76 -18.16
CA ALA A 129 -38.70 3.56 -18.34
C ALA A 129 -39.73 3.78 -19.47
N SER A 130 -39.86 2.75 -20.30
CA SER A 130 -41.04 2.36 -21.11
C SER A 130 -41.44 3.19 -22.34
N GLY A 131 -41.45 2.53 -23.51
CA GLY A 131 -42.07 3.03 -24.74
C GLY A 131 -41.90 2.21 -26.04
N SER A 132 -42.22 0.90 -26.02
CA SER A 132 -42.84 0.06 -27.09
C SER A 132 -42.34 -0.02 -28.58
N ALA A 133 -42.28 -1.28 -29.05
CA ALA A 133 -42.34 -1.85 -30.42
C ALA A 133 -41.05 -1.69 -31.29
N GLU A 134 -40.51 -2.69 -32.00
CA GLU A 134 -41.10 -3.82 -32.74
C GLU A 134 -40.25 -5.11 -32.68
N VAL A 135 -40.94 -6.22 -32.84
CA VAL A 135 -40.42 -7.59 -33.01
C VAL A 135 -39.96 -7.79 -34.44
N GLN A 136 -38.69 -8.16 -34.66
CA GLN A 136 -38.28 -8.97 -35.82
C GLN A 136 -37.28 -10.04 -35.38
N ASP A 137 -37.78 -11.27 -35.43
CA ASP A 137 -37.04 -12.53 -35.43
C ASP A 137 -36.18 -12.60 -36.71
N PRO A 138 -34.98 -13.20 -36.67
CA PRO A 138 -34.87 -14.49 -37.33
C PRO A 138 -34.00 -15.51 -36.59
N THR A 139 -34.66 -16.60 -36.21
CA THR A 139 -34.20 -17.99 -36.24
C THR A 139 -33.10 -18.29 -37.27
N SER A 140 -31.90 -18.70 -36.83
CA SER A 140 -31.28 -20.01 -37.14
C SER A 140 -29.86 -20.15 -36.57
N PRO A 141 -29.44 -21.39 -36.21
CA PRO A 141 -28.26 -21.66 -35.39
C PRO A 141 -26.98 -21.84 -36.24
N LEU A 142 -25.85 -21.27 -35.79
CA LEU A 142 -24.54 -21.51 -36.40
C LEU A 142 -23.71 -22.49 -35.58
N ASN A 143 -23.67 -23.72 -36.11
CA ASN A 143 -22.62 -24.74 -36.10
C ASN A 143 -21.48 -24.64 -35.06
N LEU A 144 -21.55 -25.52 -34.08
CA LEU A 144 -20.40 -26.16 -33.43
C LEU A 144 -19.87 -27.25 -34.37
N ASP A 145 -18.84 -26.96 -35.17
CA ASP A 145 -17.87 -27.96 -35.65
C ASP A 145 -16.76 -27.25 -36.45
N ALA A 146 -15.65 -26.95 -35.78
CA ALA A 146 -14.37 -26.68 -36.43
C ALA A 146 -13.23 -27.02 -35.45
N GLN A 147 -12.70 -28.24 -35.59
CA GLN A 147 -11.42 -28.64 -35.01
C GLN A 147 -10.28 -27.76 -35.56
N PRO A 148 -9.32 -27.31 -34.73
CA PRO A 148 -8.06 -26.76 -35.23
C PRO A 148 -7.16 -27.88 -35.79
N PRO A 149 -6.30 -27.59 -36.77
CA PRO A 149 -5.51 -28.60 -37.46
C PRO A 149 -4.43 -29.19 -36.54
N ARG A 150 -4.26 -30.51 -36.62
CA ARG A 150 -3.13 -31.23 -36.03
C ARG A 150 -1.83 -30.83 -36.73
N PRO A 151 -0.72 -30.56 -36.03
CA PRO A 151 0.58 -30.47 -36.66
C PRO A 151 1.11 -31.88 -36.94
N GLU A 152 1.54 -32.08 -38.18
CA GLU A 152 2.18 -33.30 -38.67
C GLU A 152 3.58 -33.52 -38.06
N SER A 153 3.94 -34.79 -38.02
CA SER A 153 5.18 -35.43 -37.59
C SER A 153 6.48 -34.64 -37.79
N SER A 154 7.23 -34.51 -36.69
CA SER A 154 8.64 -34.17 -36.65
C SER A 154 9.51 -35.26 -37.32
N ARG A 155 10.22 -34.88 -38.38
CA ARG A 155 11.50 -35.50 -38.77
C ARG A 155 12.62 -34.64 -38.19
N GLY A 156 13.50 -35.28 -37.43
CA GLY A 156 14.53 -34.63 -36.63
C GLY A 156 15.56 -33.87 -37.46
N LEU A 157 16.07 -32.80 -36.85
CA LEU A 157 17.36 -32.19 -37.14
C LEU A 157 17.90 -31.59 -35.83
N ASP A 158 19.08 -32.09 -35.49
CA ASP A 158 20.10 -31.75 -34.49
C ASP A 158 19.89 -30.64 -33.46
N SER A 159 20.18 -31.04 -32.22
CA SER A 159 20.54 -30.20 -31.09
C SER A 159 21.83 -29.43 -31.35
N THR A 160 21.75 -28.12 -31.54
CA THR A 160 22.88 -27.21 -31.33
C THR A 160 22.43 -25.91 -30.65
N ALA A 161 22.83 -25.80 -29.37
CA ALA A 161 23.14 -24.60 -28.61
C ALA A 161 22.19 -23.38 -28.71
N VAL A 162 21.24 -23.30 -27.77
CA VAL A 162 20.78 -22.00 -27.23
C VAL A 162 21.81 -21.58 -26.16
N PRO A 163 22.37 -20.36 -26.19
CA PRO A 163 23.32 -19.94 -25.16
C PRO A 163 22.57 -19.75 -23.84
N SER A 164 23.00 -20.49 -22.81
CA SER A 164 22.54 -20.35 -21.43
C SER A 164 22.91 -18.97 -20.88
N ILE A 165 21.96 -18.02 -20.88
CA ILE A 165 22.06 -16.74 -20.14
C ILE A 165 21.74 -17.01 -18.66
N ARG A 166 22.59 -17.78 -17.99
CA ARG A 166 22.60 -17.90 -16.52
C ARG A 166 24.06 -18.00 -16.08
N SER A 167 24.75 -16.87 -16.07
CA SER A 167 25.94 -16.72 -15.24
C SER A 167 25.48 -16.54 -13.79
N ASP A 168 26.05 -17.30 -12.87
CA ASP A 168 25.83 -17.16 -11.42
C ASP A 168 25.82 -15.68 -11.00
N PRO A 169 24.76 -15.17 -10.34
CA PRO A 169 24.69 -13.79 -9.85
C PRO A 169 25.68 -13.51 -8.71
N ALA A 170 26.48 -14.50 -8.30
CA ALA A 170 27.41 -14.42 -7.18
C ALA A 170 28.88 -14.17 -7.57
N SER A 171 29.23 -13.99 -8.85
CA SER A 171 30.65 -14.00 -9.27
C SER A 171 31.25 -12.67 -9.74
N VAL A 172 30.61 -11.52 -9.46
CA VAL A 172 31.36 -10.26 -9.43
C VAL A 172 32.04 -10.16 -8.06
N ASP A 173 33.04 -11.02 -7.85
CA ASP A 173 34.02 -10.82 -6.78
C ASP A 173 34.68 -9.47 -7.05
N HIS A 174 34.33 -8.45 -6.27
CA HIS A 174 35.04 -7.18 -6.29
C HIS A 174 36.42 -7.44 -5.65
N PRO A 175 37.53 -7.43 -6.41
CA PRO A 175 38.84 -7.48 -5.79
C PRO A 175 39.01 -6.24 -4.91
N ALA A 176 39.69 -6.39 -3.77
CA ALA A 176 39.92 -5.34 -2.77
C ALA A 176 40.68 -4.09 -3.30
N SER A 177 41.11 -4.11 -4.56
CA SER A 177 41.57 -2.97 -5.34
C SER A 177 41.20 -3.18 -6.82
N VAL A 178 40.43 -2.26 -7.41
CA VAL A 178 40.19 -2.28 -8.86
C VAL A 178 41.49 -1.89 -9.56
N ASP A 179 42.08 -2.82 -10.32
CA ASP A 179 43.25 -2.50 -11.15
C ASP A 179 42.82 -1.66 -12.35
N LEU A 180 43.18 -0.37 -12.31
CA LEU A 180 42.91 0.60 -13.36
C LEU A 180 44.13 0.84 -14.26
N THR A 181 45.22 0.07 -14.10
CA THR A 181 46.50 0.34 -14.79
C THR A 181 46.35 0.28 -16.31
N SER A 182 45.67 -0.74 -16.83
CA SER A 182 45.45 -0.90 -18.28
C SER A 182 44.58 0.22 -18.85
N VAL A 183 43.52 0.62 -18.14
CA VAL A 183 42.62 1.71 -18.56
C VAL A 183 43.31 3.07 -18.50
N THR A 184 44.04 3.36 -17.43
CA THR A 184 44.78 4.63 -17.29
C THR A 184 45.93 4.73 -18.29
N THR A 185 46.60 3.61 -18.61
CA THR A 185 47.61 3.54 -19.68
C THR A 185 46.98 3.82 -21.04
N TRP A 186 45.84 3.18 -21.33
CA TRP A 186 45.08 3.44 -22.55
C TRP A 186 44.66 4.90 -22.68
N LEU A 187 44.16 5.51 -21.58
CA LEU A 187 43.77 6.92 -21.53
C LEU A 187 44.93 7.88 -21.75
N SER A 188 46.10 7.61 -21.14
CA SER A 188 47.30 8.39 -21.40
C SER A 188 47.70 8.34 -22.88
N LEU A 189 47.59 7.18 -23.52
CA LEU A 189 47.96 7.01 -24.93
C LEU A 189 46.98 7.68 -25.90
N VAL A 190 45.66 7.51 -25.70
CA VAL A 190 44.65 8.11 -26.60
C VAL A 190 44.69 9.64 -26.58
N LEU A 191 44.84 10.25 -25.40
CA LEU A 191 44.98 11.70 -25.27
C LEU A 191 46.38 12.16 -25.72
N GLY A 192 47.42 11.38 -25.40
CA GLY A 192 48.81 11.68 -25.74
C GLY A 192 49.08 11.75 -27.24
N VAL A 193 48.48 10.85 -28.05
CA VAL A 193 48.61 10.90 -29.52
C VAL A 193 48.16 12.26 -30.05
N ARG A 194 46.98 12.74 -29.64
CA ARG A 194 46.45 14.03 -30.12
C ARG A 194 47.20 15.23 -29.56
N LEU A 195 47.62 15.20 -28.29
CA LEU A 195 48.45 16.25 -27.72
C LEU A 195 49.80 16.38 -28.44
N ARG A 196 50.40 15.25 -28.83
CA ARG A 196 51.66 15.23 -29.61
C ARG A 196 51.47 15.80 -31.01
N GLU A 197 50.40 15.41 -31.70
CA GLU A 197 50.09 15.93 -33.03
C GLU A 197 49.86 17.46 -33.00
N ARG A 198 49.21 17.99 -31.95
CA ARG A 198 49.08 19.45 -31.76
C ARG A 198 50.40 20.12 -31.41
N ALA A 199 51.25 19.50 -30.59
CA ALA A 199 52.57 20.04 -30.24
C ALA A 199 53.51 20.11 -31.45
N GLU A 200 53.47 19.12 -32.35
CA GLU A 200 54.30 19.07 -33.56
C GLU A 200 53.75 19.95 -34.71
N GLY A 201 52.43 20.16 -34.77
CA GLY A 201 51.77 20.99 -35.79
C GLY A 201 51.73 22.49 -35.47
N ALA A 202 51.93 22.87 -34.21
CA ALA A 202 51.96 24.27 -33.79
C ALA A 202 53.32 24.90 -34.12
N ASN A 203 53.32 25.83 -35.08
CA ASN A 203 54.45 26.73 -35.31
C ASN A 203 54.47 27.75 -34.16
N GLU A 204 54.93 27.35 -32.96
CA GLU A 204 54.78 28.06 -31.68
C GLU A 204 54.94 29.59 -31.83
N PRO A 205 53.84 30.38 -31.85
CA PRO A 205 53.92 31.71 -31.30
C PRO A 205 54.05 31.52 -29.80
N SER A 206 54.93 32.26 -29.15
CA SER A 206 54.95 32.37 -27.69
C SER A 206 53.54 32.76 -27.19
N PHE A 207 52.75 31.77 -26.78
CA PHE A 207 51.38 31.91 -26.28
C PHE A 207 51.45 32.43 -24.85
N ALA A 208 51.76 33.73 -24.73
CA ALA A 208 51.79 34.44 -23.46
C ALA A 208 50.37 34.52 -22.87
N GLY A 209 50.04 33.61 -21.95
CA GLY A 209 48.81 33.70 -21.16
C GLY A 209 48.20 32.37 -20.69
N TRP A 210 48.67 31.23 -21.21
CA TRP A 210 48.13 29.91 -20.83
C TRP A 210 48.99 29.26 -19.76
N THR A 211 48.36 28.69 -18.73
CA THR A 211 49.05 28.06 -17.59
C THR A 211 49.49 26.61 -17.86
N ALA A 212 49.12 26.00 -18.99
CA ALA A 212 49.59 24.69 -19.42
C ALA A 212 49.62 24.57 -20.96
N SER A 213 50.76 24.18 -21.53
CA SER A 213 50.95 23.91 -22.97
C SER A 213 50.66 22.43 -23.32
N PRO A 214 50.48 22.08 -24.62
CA PRO A 214 50.42 20.68 -25.06
C PRO A 214 51.61 19.83 -24.58
N SER A 215 52.81 20.42 -24.52
CA SER A 215 54.03 19.81 -24.00
C SER A 215 53.97 19.55 -22.50
N ASP A 216 53.41 20.49 -21.72
CA ASP A 216 53.20 20.32 -20.27
C ASP A 216 52.17 19.23 -19.97
N ALA A 217 51.10 19.16 -20.78
CA ALA A 217 50.10 18.10 -20.68
C ALA A 217 50.69 16.71 -21.02
N LEU A 218 51.56 16.62 -22.03
CA LEU A 218 52.30 15.40 -22.35
C LEU A 218 53.22 14.95 -21.22
N ALA A 219 53.92 15.89 -20.57
CA ALA A 219 54.74 15.61 -19.39
C ALA A 219 53.88 15.12 -18.20
N GLY A 220 52.71 15.71 -17.99
CA GLY A 220 51.74 15.25 -16.97
C GLY A 220 51.21 13.83 -17.21
N LEU A 221 51.22 13.37 -18.47
CA LEU A 221 50.89 11.99 -18.85
C LEU A 221 52.11 11.05 -18.85
N GLY A 222 53.33 11.57 -18.69
CA GLY A 222 54.59 10.82 -18.75
C GLY A 222 54.97 10.36 -20.17
N LEU A 223 54.59 11.14 -21.19
CA LEU A 223 54.77 10.83 -22.61
C LEU A 223 55.61 11.88 -23.36
N GLU A 224 56.32 12.75 -22.63
CA GLU A 224 57.07 13.89 -23.16
C GLU A 224 58.21 13.49 -24.10
N ASN A 225 58.75 12.28 -23.98
CA ASN A 225 59.86 11.78 -24.79
C ASN A 225 59.43 10.91 -25.98
N ASN A 226 58.14 10.62 -26.15
CA ASN A 226 57.64 9.76 -27.23
C ASN A 226 57.29 10.56 -28.49
N THR A 227 57.69 10.03 -29.65
CA THR A 227 57.29 10.56 -30.96
C THR A 227 55.83 10.23 -31.29
N ALA A 228 55.20 10.97 -32.21
CA ALA A 228 53.83 10.67 -32.62
C ALA A 228 53.65 9.24 -33.17
N ASP A 229 54.63 8.73 -33.93
CA ASP A 229 54.61 7.38 -34.48
C ASP A 229 54.71 6.30 -33.39
N GLU A 230 55.57 6.50 -32.38
CA GLU A 230 55.68 5.60 -31.22
C GLU A 230 54.38 5.56 -30.41
N LEU A 231 53.77 6.71 -30.16
CA LEU A 231 52.50 6.79 -29.43
C LEU A 231 51.37 6.11 -30.20
N ARG A 232 51.28 6.32 -31.53
CA ARG A 232 50.27 5.65 -32.36
C ARG A 232 50.44 4.13 -32.37
N ALA A 233 51.67 3.62 -32.44
CA ALA A 233 51.94 2.19 -32.39
C ALA A 233 51.55 1.58 -31.03
N ARG A 234 51.93 2.23 -29.92
CA ARG A 234 51.57 1.79 -28.56
C ARG A 234 50.06 1.88 -28.30
N PHE A 235 49.42 2.94 -28.78
CA PHE A 235 47.98 3.11 -28.69
C PHE A 235 47.25 1.98 -29.41
N ALA A 236 47.61 1.66 -30.67
CA ALA A 236 46.95 0.60 -31.44
C ALA A 236 47.03 -0.78 -30.77
N ASP A 237 48.16 -1.12 -30.16
CA ASP A 237 48.32 -2.38 -29.41
C ASP A 237 47.47 -2.39 -28.12
N THR A 238 47.53 -1.31 -27.34
CA THR A 238 46.77 -1.18 -26.08
C THR A 238 45.26 -1.11 -26.33
N ASP A 239 44.86 -0.44 -27.41
CA ASP A 239 43.46 -0.29 -27.82
C ASP A 239 42.85 -1.62 -28.24
N ARG A 240 43.58 -2.43 -29.01
CA ARG A 240 43.16 -3.81 -29.30
C ARG A 240 43.01 -4.62 -28.01
N GLY A 241 43.97 -4.52 -27.08
CA GLY A 241 43.90 -5.21 -25.79
C GLY A 241 42.69 -4.82 -24.94
N VAL A 242 42.51 -3.52 -24.67
CA VAL A 242 41.50 -3.00 -23.71
C VAL A 242 40.11 -2.91 -24.33
N ILE A 243 40.00 -2.51 -25.60
CA ILE A 243 38.71 -2.26 -26.26
C ILE A 243 38.22 -3.50 -27.01
N VAL A 244 39.05 -4.10 -27.87
CA VAL A 244 38.58 -5.23 -28.70
C VAL A 244 38.56 -6.52 -27.88
N ASP A 245 39.69 -6.84 -27.26
CA ASP A 245 39.83 -8.09 -26.50
C ASP A 245 39.30 -7.98 -25.06
N ARG A 246 38.93 -6.77 -24.62
CA ARG A 246 38.43 -6.44 -23.26
C ARG A 246 39.38 -6.93 -22.15
N ARG A 247 40.67 -7.10 -22.45
CA ARG A 247 41.72 -7.58 -21.54
C ARG A 247 42.21 -6.43 -20.66
N GLY A 248 42.20 -6.65 -19.34
CA GLY A 248 42.59 -5.63 -18.36
C GLY A 248 41.52 -4.55 -18.13
N LEU A 249 40.30 -4.74 -18.64
CA LEU A 249 39.16 -3.89 -18.33
C LEU A 249 38.60 -4.26 -16.94
N PRO A 250 38.38 -3.30 -16.02
CA PRO A 250 37.76 -3.55 -14.73
C PRO A 250 36.44 -4.31 -14.85
N ALA A 251 36.17 -5.22 -13.91
CA ALA A 251 34.97 -6.08 -13.93
C ALA A 251 33.66 -5.28 -14.08
N VAL A 252 33.58 -4.12 -13.43
CA VAL A 252 32.45 -3.17 -13.50
C VAL A 252 32.25 -2.63 -14.92
N LEU A 253 33.33 -2.19 -15.59
CA LEU A 253 33.27 -1.66 -16.95
C LEU A 253 33.04 -2.78 -17.98
N ALA A 254 33.57 -3.97 -17.72
CA ALA A 254 33.28 -5.16 -18.51
C ALA A 254 31.80 -5.60 -18.37
N ALA A 255 31.23 -5.50 -17.17
CA ALA A 255 29.81 -5.75 -16.94
C ALA A 255 28.94 -4.71 -17.65
N ALA A 256 29.23 -3.41 -17.52
CA ALA A 256 28.54 -2.35 -18.26
C ALA A 256 28.63 -2.57 -19.78
N ALA A 257 29.83 -2.86 -20.31
CA ALA A 257 30.02 -3.17 -21.71
C ALA A 257 29.13 -4.32 -22.22
N ARG A 258 28.99 -5.40 -21.43
CA ARG A 258 28.15 -6.56 -21.76
C ARG A 258 26.67 -6.25 -21.61
N SER A 259 26.24 -5.73 -20.46
CA SER A 259 24.83 -5.48 -20.14
C SER A 259 24.17 -4.46 -21.09
N PHE A 260 24.95 -3.52 -21.63
CA PHE A 260 24.47 -2.52 -22.57
C PHE A 260 24.90 -2.79 -24.03
N ALA A 261 25.54 -3.93 -24.31
CA ALA A 261 26.05 -4.29 -25.64
C ALA A 261 26.82 -3.14 -26.32
N LEU A 262 27.77 -2.53 -25.59
CA LEU A 262 28.51 -1.37 -26.07
C LEU A 262 29.44 -1.74 -27.22
N SER A 263 29.29 -1.05 -28.35
CA SER A 263 30.25 -1.12 -29.44
C SER A 263 31.63 -0.63 -29.01
N ASP A 264 32.66 -0.96 -29.78
CA ASP A 264 34.03 -0.54 -29.47
C ASP A 264 34.17 0.99 -29.46
N GLY A 265 33.46 1.70 -30.33
CA GLY A 265 33.42 3.17 -30.33
C GLY A 265 32.79 3.74 -29.06
N GLU A 266 31.68 3.14 -28.61
CA GLU A 266 31.02 3.55 -27.37
C GLU A 266 31.85 3.23 -26.12
N LEU A 267 32.53 2.08 -26.08
CA LEU A 267 33.42 1.80 -24.96
C LEU A 267 34.53 2.85 -24.88
N ARG A 268 35.15 3.23 -26.01
CA ARG A 268 36.18 4.29 -26.02
C ARG A 268 35.62 5.62 -25.50
N ALA A 269 34.45 6.04 -25.98
CA ALA A 269 33.79 7.27 -25.55
C ALA A 269 33.48 7.25 -24.04
N LEU A 270 32.98 6.14 -23.51
CA LEU A 270 32.71 5.97 -22.08
C LEU A 270 33.98 6.07 -21.24
N LEU A 271 35.07 5.43 -21.65
CA LEU A 271 36.35 5.49 -20.94
C LEU A 271 36.93 6.91 -20.91
N VAL A 272 36.88 7.63 -22.05
CA VAL A 272 37.35 9.02 -22.12
C VAL A 272 36.50 9.94 -21.23
N ALA A 273 35.18 9.75 -21.19
CA ALA A 273 34.28 10.49 -20.31
C ALA A 273 34.50 10.20 -18.80
N LEU A 274 34.92 8.97 -18.47
CA LEU A 274 35.32 8.59 -17.11
C LEU A 274 36.70 9.14 -16.71
N ALA A 275 37.57 9.50 -17.67
CA ALA A 275 38.96 9.86 -17.39
C ALA A 275 39.13 10.94 -16.29
N PRO A 276 38.34 12.04 -16.28
CA PRO A 276 38.46 13.05 -15.23
C PRO A 276 38.02 12.59 -13.84
N GLU A 277 37.22 11.53 -13.73
CA GLU A 277 36.85 10.90 -12.45
C GLU A 277 37.98 10.01 -11.91
N LEU A 278 38.80 9.45 -12.81
CA LEU A 278 39.89 8.54 -12.44
C LEU A 278 41.11 9.30 -11.93
N ASP A 279 41.50 10.38 -12.62
CA ASP A 279 42.66 11.20 -12.26
C ASP A 279 42.52 12.61 -12.86
N ALA A 280 42.80 13.62 -12.04
CA ALA A 280 42.73 15.02 -12.43
C ALA A 280 43.63 15.37 -13.63
N ARG A 281 44.74 14.65 -13.85
CA ARG A 281 45.66 14.88 -14.98
C ARG A 281 44.97 14.70 -16.34
N PHE A 282 44.02 13.78 -16.45
CA PHE A 282 43.27 13.58 -17.68
C PHE A 282 42.32 14.75 -17.96
N GLY A 283 41.73 15.34 -16.91
CA GLY A 283 40.92 16.56 -17.05
C GLY A 283 41.74 17.75 -17.54
N VAL A 284 43.00 17.88 -17.12
CA VAL A 284 43.92 18.91 -17.64
C VAL A 284 44.25 18.66 -19.11
N ALA A 285 44.58 17.43 -19.48
CA ALA A 285 44.84 17.05 -20.88
C ALA A 285 43.64 17.35 -21.80
N ILE A 286 42.42 17.02 -21.36
CA ILE A 286 41.18 17.33 -22.07
C ILE A 286 40.96 18.84 -22.20
N GLY A 287 41.23 19.61 -21.14
CA GLY A 287 41.14 21.08 -21.19
C GLY A 287 42.12 21.71 -22.18
N VAL A 288 43.34 21.19 -22.28
CA VAL A 288 44.31 21.61 -23.30
C VAL A 288 43.84 21.24 -24.71
N LEU A 289 43.26 20.06 -24.91
CA LEU A 289 42.67 19.68 -26.19
C LEU A 289 41.41 20.50 -26.55
N HIS A 290 40.70 21.05 -25.57
CA HIS A 290 39.59 21.96 -25.82
C HIS A 290 40.02 23.40 -26.08
N ASP A 291 41.30 23.71 -25.93
CA ASP A 291 41.76 25.09 -25.87
C ASP A 291 40.96 25.89 -24.78
N ASP A 292 40.66 25.25 -23.65
CA ASP A 292 40.05 25.87 -22.47
C ASP A 292 40.23 24.98 -21.22
N LEU A 293 41.06 25.41 -20.28
CA LEU A 293 41.34 24.66 -19.05
C LEU A 293 40.15 24.57 -18.07
N ASN A 294 39.10 25.37 -18.28
CA ASN A 294 37.84 25.24 -17.55
C ASN A 294 36.99 24.08 -18.09
N ARG A 295 37.22 23.65 -19.34
CA ARG A 295 36.52 22.55 -20.00
C ARG A 295 37.25 21.23 -19.80
N ARG A 296 37.15 20.67 -18.59
CA ARG A 296 37.85 19.42 -18.20
C ARG A 296 37.09 18.13 -18.52
N ARG A 297 35.98 18.21 -19.23
CA ARG A 297 35.14 17.08 -19.62
C ARG A 297 35.13 16.99 -21.14
N PRO A 298 35.16 15.79 -21.73
CA PRO A 298 35.16 15.67 -23.18
C PRO A 298 33.80 16.08 -23.73
N SER A 299 33.81 16.78 -24.87
CA SER A 299 32.62 17.06 -25.66
C SER A 299 32.43 16.01 -26.77
N VAL A 300 31.26 16.01 -27.44
CA VAL A 300 31.02 15.16 -28.61
C VAL A 300 32.02 15.46 -29.72
N THR A 301 32.37 16.74 -29.92
CA THR A 301 33.39 17.17 -30.89
C THR A 301 34.76 16.56 -30.57
N LEU A 302 35.17 16.56 -29.29
CA LEU A 302 36.45 15.97 -28.90
C LEU A 302 36.45 14.45 -29.04
N LEU A 303 35.32 13.78 -28.77
CA LEU A 303 35.21 12.33 -28.99
C LEU A 303 35.34 11.96 -30.47
N ASP A 304 34.79 12.75 -31.38
CA ASP A 304 34.99 12.57 -32.83
C ASP A 304 36.45 12.80 -33.24
N GLU A 305 37.11 13.81 -32.67
CA GLU A 305 38.55 14.05 -32.89
C GLU A 305 39.43 12.90 -32.37
N LEU A 306 39.07 12.29 -31.25
CA LEU A 306 39.80 11.15 -30.66
C LEU A 306 39.48 9.82 -31.37
N GLY A 307 38.37 9.73 -32.08
CA GLY A 307 37.94 8.56 -32.82
C GLY A 307 38.62 8.38 -34.19
N GLU A 308 38.36 7.23 -34.82
CA GLU A 308 38.75 6.96 -36.22
C GLU A 308 37.76 7.57 -37.24
N SER A 309 36.61 8.09 -36.78
CA SER A 309 35.53 8.60 -37.63
C SER A 309 35.90 9.94 -38.27
N ARG A 310 36.14 9.94 -39.60
CA ARG A 310 36.37 11.16 -40.39
C ARG A 310 35.09 11.91 -40.76
N PHE A 311 34.01 11.74 -40.00
CA PHE A 311 32.67 12.12 -40.44
C PHE A 311 32.11 13.40 -39.79
N GLY A 312 32.83 14.00 -38.84
CA GLY A 312 32.49 15.28 -38.23
C GLY A 312 31.49 15.17 -37.07
N ALA A 313 31.53 16.16 -36.17
CA ALA A 313 30.78 16.20 -34.91
C ALA A 313 29.26 15.96 -35.04
N TRP A 314 28.66 16.32 -36.19
CA TRP A 314 27.23 16.08 -36.44
C TRP A 314 26.88 14.59 -36.53
N ARG A 315 27.70 13.79 -37.22
CA ARG A 315 27.45 12.35 -37.35
C ARG A 315 27.77 11.63 -36.05
N CYS A 316 28.84 12.03 -35.37
CA CYS A 316 29.17 11.54 -34.03
C CYS A 316 28.00 11.80 -33.06
N ARG A 317 27.39 12.99 -33.11
CA ARG A 317 26.17 13.30 -32.34
C ARG A 317 25.00 12.39 -32.72
N GLN A 318 24.72 12.22 -34.01
CA GLN A 318 23.61 11.37 -34.46
C GLN A 318 23.77 9.91 -34.00
N GLU A 319 25.01 9.41 -34.03
CA GLU A 319 25.35 8.06 -33.56
C GLU A 319 25.29 7.97 -32.03
N LEU A 320 25.69 9.02 -31.30
CA LEU A 320 25.64 9.09 -29.84
C LEU A 320 24.28 9.46 -29.24
N GLU A 321 23.34 10.00 -30.03
CA GLU A 321 21.95 10.30 -29.62
C GLU A 321 20.95 9.23 -30.09
N ALA A 322 21.38 8.24 -30.89
CA ALA A 322 20.53 7.12 -31.29
C ALA A 322 20.02 6.37 -30.05
N THR A 323 18.79 5.84 -30.06
CA THR A 323 18.19 5.15 -28.90
C THR A 323 19.04 4.00 -28.34
N GLY A 324 19.88 3.37 -29.17
CA GLY A 324 20.83 2.34 -28.79
C GLY A 324 22.25 2.83 -28.53
N SER A 325 22.46 4.10 -28.16
CA SER A 325 23.80 4.70 -27.98
C SER A 325 24.06 5.18 -26.55
N LEU A 326 25.26 5.65 -26.20
CA LEU A 326 25.59 6.10 -24.83
C LEU A 326 24.70 7.22 -24.29
N LEU A 327 24.32 8.23 -25.11
CA LEU A 327 23.44 9.31 -24.64
C LEU A 327 21.98 8.85 -24.66
N GLY A 328 21.59 8.04 -25.65
CA GLY A 328 20.27 7.40 -25.68
C GLY A 328 20.02 6.52 -24.44
N ARG A 329 21.03 5.75 -24.03
CA ARG A 329 21.06 4.90 -22.83
C ARG A 329 21.30 5.66 -21.52
N ARG A 330 21.54 6.99 -21.58
CA ARG A 330 21.90 7.85 -20.45
C ARG A 330 23.10 7.36 -19.62
N LEU A 331 23.98 6.55 -20.21
CA LEU A 331 25.25 6.18 -19.57
C LEU A 331 26.21 7.38 -19.54
N LEU A 332 26.06 8.27 -20.52
CA LEU A 332 26.63 9.61 -20.53
C LEU A 332 25.49 10.63 -20.61
N VAL A 333 25.62 11.73 -19.88
CA VAL A 333 24.66 12.84 -19.88
C VAL A 333 25.41 14.14 -20.20
N PRO A 334 24.94 14.96 -21.15
CA PRO A 334 25.56 16.26 -21.40
C PRO A 334 25.33 17.19 -20.21
N ASP A 335 26.39 17.86 -19.76
CA ASP A 335 26.34 18.86 -18.70
C ASP A 335 25.59 20.11 -19.19
N ARG A 336 24.35 20.26 -18.71
CA ARG A 336 23.44 21.35 -19.09
C ARG A 336 23.40 22.49 -18.07
N ARG A 337 24.40 22.60 -17.18
CA ARG A 337 24.46 23.69 -16.19
C ARG A 337 24.57 25.06 -16.83
N ASP A 338 25.20 25.17 -18.00
CA ASP A 338 25.23 26.38 -18.80
C ASP A 338 24.40 26.19 -20.09
N PRO A 339 23.20 26.79 -20.18
CA PRO A 339 22.34 26.64 -21.35
C PRO A 339 22.87 27.37 -22.60
N THR A 340 23.93 28.18 -22.48
CA THR A 340 24.53 28.92 -23.61
C THR A 340 25.50 28.06 -24.42
N VAL A 341 26.00 26.96 -23.84
CA VAL A 341 26.92 26.05 -24.51
C VAL A 341 26.13 25.13 -25.46
N PRO A 342 26.51 25.04 -26.76
CA PRO A 342 25.89 24.10 -27.67
C PRO A 342 25.99 22.66 -27.15
N VAL A 343 24.94 21.85 -27.36
CA VAL A 343 24.88 20.47 -26.83
C VAL A 343 26.07 19.60 -27.27
N VAL A 344 26.62 19.83 -28.48
CA VAL A 344 27.82 19.11 -28.98
C VAL A 344 29.12 19.52 -28.27
N GLU A 345 29.14 20.71 -27.68
CA GLU A 345 30.25 21.27 -26.91
C GLU A 345 30.06 21.07 -25.39
N ALA A 346 28.87 20.66 -24.95
CA ALA A 346 28.61 20.35 -23.55
C ALA A 346 29.52 19.20 -23.09
N GLY A 347 30.07 19.32 -21.88
CA GLY A 347 30.89 18.28 -21.30
C GLY A 347 30.07 17.02 -21.00
N LEU A 348 30.57 15.85 -21.34
CA LEU A 348 29.88 14.59 -21.10
C LEU A 348 30.18 14.06 -19.69
N LEU A 349 29.13 13.83 -18.91
CA LEU A 349 29.18 13.31 -17.54
C LEU A 349 28.82 11.82 -17.53
N PRO A 350 29.64 10.94 -16.93
CA PRO A 350 29.27 9.55 -16.74
C PRO A 350 28.18 9.39 -15.67
N LEU A 351 27.33 8.38 -15.86
CA LEU A 351 26.25 8.07 -14.92
C LEU A 351 26.78 7.80 -13.51
N PRO A 352 26.20 8.38 -12.43
CA PRO A 352 26.69 8.22 -11.06
C PRO A 352 26.81 6.76 -10.61
N ALA A 353 25.94 5.86 -11.08
CA ALA A 353 26.03 4.43 -10.78
C ALA A 353 27.34 3.78 -11.25
N LEU A 354 27.89 4.19 -12.40
CA LEU A 354 29.16 3.67 -12.91
C LEU A 354 30.33 4.12 -12.04
N ILE A 355 30.34 5.40 -11.66
CA ILE A 355 31.34 5.98 -10.75
C ILE A 355 31.27 5.28 -9.39
N ALA A 356 30.07 5.19 -8.81
CA ALA A 356 29.84 4.54 -7.53
C ALA A 356 30.30 3.08 -7.54
N SER A 357 30.05 2.34 -8.63
CA SER A 357 30.46 0.95 -8.77
C SER A 357 31.97 0.79 -8.94
N LEU A 358 32.66 1.74 -9.58
CA LEU A 358 34.11 1.72 -9.75
C LEU A 358 34.88 1.97 -8.45
N PHE A 359 34.40 2.89 -7.62
CA PHE A 359 35.11 3.34 -6.42
C PHE A 359 34.59 2.72 -5.11
N SER A 360 33.48 1.98 -5.16
CA SER A 360 32.97 1.26 -3.99
C SER A 360 33.63 -0.11 -3.83
N PRO A 361 33.92 -0.54 -2.60
CA PRO A 361 34.51 -1.86 -2.34
C PRO A 361 33.53 -3.01 -2.59
N THR A 362 32.23 -2.73 -2.65
CA THR A 362 31.16 -3.72 -2.85
C THR A 362 29.99 -3.10 -3.62
N ILE A 363 29.22 -3.94 -4.31
CA ILE A 363 27.96 -3.53 -4.97
C ILE A 363 26.97 -2.93 -3.95
N ASP A 364 26.93 -3.43 -2.72
CA ASP A 364 26.08 -2.83 -1.67
C ASP A 364 26.46 -1.40 -1.34
N ALA A 365 27.76 -1.10 -1.31
CA ALA A 365 28.25 0.25 -1.09
C ALA A 365 27.94 1.15 -2.30
N ALA A 366 28.04 0.62 -3.52
CA ALA A 366 27.66 1.34 -4.74
C ALA A 366 26.15 1.66 -4.76
N ALA A 367 25.29 0.69 -4.44
CA ALA A 367 23.85 0.90 -4.33
C ALA A 367 23.52 1.98 -3.30
N ARG A 368 24.12 1.93 -2.11
CA ARG A 368 23.93 2.96 -1.07
C ARG A 368 24.37 4.35 -1.52
N ALA A 369 25.50 4.47 -2.24
CA ALA A 369 25.97 5.75 -2.78
C ALA A 369 24.98 6.39 -3.78
N THR A 370 24.20 5.55 -4.47
CA THR A 370 23.12 5.97 -5.37
C THR A 370 21.75 6.12 -4.69
N GLY A 371 21.65 5.91 -3.37
CA GLY A 371 20.37 5.99 -2.64
C GLY A 371 19.49 4.74 -2.72
N ALA A 372 20.05 3.60 -3.13
CA ALA A 372 19.38 2.31 -3.17
C ALA A 372 19.96 1.31 -2.15
N ARG A 373 19.24 0.21 -1.92
CA ARG A 373 19.69 -0.93 -1.10
C ARG A 373 19.66 -2.20 -1.94
N LEU A 374 20.69 -3.02 -1.82
CA LEU A 374 20.68 -4.35 -2.42
C LEU A 374 20.00 -5.34 -1.47
N VAL A 375 18.97 -6.03 -1.94
CA VAL A 375 18.23 -7.07 -1.22
C VAL A 375 18.59 -8.42 -1.85
N ARG A 376 19.43 -9.19 -1.14
CA ARG A 376 19.85 -10.52 -1.56
C ARG A 376 18.86 -11.57 -1.08
N SER A 377 18.60 -12.57 -1.92
CA SER A 377 17.97 -13.82 -1.50
C SER A 377 18.91 -14.53 -0.52
N ARG A 378 18.62 -14.44 0.79
CA ARG A 378 19.34 -15.19 1.83
C ARG A 378 18.39 -16.15 2.50
N GLY A 379 18.60 -17.45 2.27
CA GLY A 379 18.08 -18.53 3.12
C GLY A 379 16.58 -18.48 3.40
N VAL A 380 15.79 -17.99 2.45
CA VAL A 380 14.35 -17.85 2.63
C VAL A 380 13.73 -19.24 2.53
N VAL A 381 12.83 -19.53 3.48
CA VAL A 381 11.92 -20.69 3.47
C VAL A 381 11.40 -20.88 2.05
N ALA A 382 11.50 -22.10 1.49
CA ALA A 382 11.01 -22.39 0.15
C ALA A 382 9.58 -21.87 -0.01
N ALA A 383 9.33 -21.03 -1.02
CA ALA A 383 7.99 -20.58 -1.31
C ALA A 383 7.10 -21.80 -1.53
N ALA A 384 5.96 -21.86 -0.83
CA ALA A 384 5.01 -22.95 -0.92
C ALA A 384 3.67 -22.41 -1.46
N GLY A 385 2.95 -23.27 -2.19
CA GLY A 385 1.58 -22.98 -2.61
C GLY A 385 1.41 -21.69 -3.41
N ALA A 386 0.66 -20.74 -2.87
CA ALA A 386 0.34 -19.45 -3.48
C ALA A 386 1.59 -18.58 -3.75
N GLU A 387 2.60 -18.61 -2.87
CA GLU A 387 3.86 -17.87 -3.11
C GLU A 387 4.64 -18.48 -4.28
N GLN A 388 4.61 -19.81 -4.45
CA GLN A 388 5.24 -20.48 -5.59
C GLN A 388 4.54 -20.16 -6.91
N ARG A 389 3.21 -20.03 -6.91
CA ARG A 389 2.43 -19.58 -8.07
C ARG A 389 2.78 -18.14 -8.46
N ALA A 390 2.91 -17.24 -7.48
CA ALA A 390 3.36 -15.87 -7.72
C ALA A 390 4.81 -15.83 -8.24
N ALA A 391 5.69 -16.70 -7.71
CA ALA A 391 7.06 -16.85 -8.19
C ALA A 391 7.09 -17.32 -9.66
N GLN A 392 6.25 -18.28 -10.05
CA GLN A 392 6.11 -18.72 -11.44
C GLN A 392 5.60 -17.61 -12.37
N GLN A 393 4.66 -16.77 -11.90
CA GLN A 393 4.21 -15.60 -12.67
C GLN A 393 5.33 -14.57 -12.86
N LEU A 394 6.14 -14.34 -11.82
CA LEU A 394 7.33 -13.49 -11.90
C LEU A 394 8.37 -14.07 -12.87
N GLU A 395 8.64 -15.38 -12.80
CA GLU A 395 9.54 -16.07 -13.73
C GLU A 395 9.06 -16.00 -15.18
N ALA A 396 7.76 -16.16 -15.42
CA ALA A 396 7.17 -16.04 -16.75
C ALA A 396 7.28 -14.61 -17.28
N ALA A 397 7.07 -13.60 -16.42
CA ALA A 397 7.25 -12.18 -16.78
C ALA A 397 8.71 -11.89 -17.16
N ILE A 398 9.66 -12.46 -16.43
CA ILE A 398 11.10 -12.34 -16.71
C ILE A 398 11.46 -13.04 -18.03
N ALA A 399 10.99 -14.27 -18.23
CA ALA A 399 11.36 -15.09 -19.39
C ALA A 399 10.70 -14.60 -20.70
N GLY A 400 9.53 -13.98 -20.62
CA GLY A 400 8.78 -13.49 -21.78
C GLY A 400 9.15 -12.07 -22.22
N ALA A 401 10.00 -11.36 -21.49
CA ALA A 401 10.35 -9.98 -21.80
C ALA A 401 11.52 -9.88 -22.79
N ASP A 402 11.32 -9.08 -23.84
CA ASP A 402 12.39 -8.61 -24.73
C ASP A 402 12.79 -7.19 -24.29
N GLY A 403 13.65 -7.09 -23.27
CA GLY A 403 14.07 -5.82 -22.65
C GLY A 403 13.61 -5.67 -21.20
N THR A 404 12.96 -4.55 -20.87
CA THR A 404 12.46 -4.23 -19.51
C THR A 404 11.12 -4.91 -19.27
N ALA A 405 11.06 -5.88 -18.35
CA ALA A 405 9.79 -6.42 -17.87
C ALA A 405 9.17 -5.48 -16.83
N LEU A 406 7.88 -5.16 -16.90
CA LEU A 406 7.21 -4.39 -15.86
C LEU A 406 6.31 -5.31 -15.03
N VAL A 407 6.50 -5.29 -13.71
CA VAL A 407 5.68 -6.06 -12.77
C VAL A 407 5.04 -5.09 -11.79
N ARG A 408 3.71 -5.09 -11.71
CA ARG A 408 2.98 -4.22 -10.78
C ARG A 408 2.52 -5.03 -9.59
N LEU A 409 2.75 -4.52 -8.38
CA LEU A 409 2.16 -5.09 -7.18
C LEU A 409 0.81 -4.44 -6.94
N ALA A 410 -0.24 -5.25 -6.81
CA ALA A 410 -1.58 -4.75 -6.50
C ALA A 410 -1.68 -4.22 -5.06
N GLU A 411 -0.83 -4.74 -4.17
CA GLU A 411 -0.70 -4.38 -2.77
C GLU A 411 0.77 -4.06 -2.46
N PRO A 412 1.07 -3.30 -1.38
CA PRO A 412 2.46 -3.03 -0.99
C PRO A 412 3.29 -4.32 -0.87
N ALA A 413 4.51 -4.30 -1.43
CA ALA A 413 5.43 -5.43 -1.49
C ALA A 413 5.62 -6.15 -0.15
N GLY A 414 5.78 -5.38 0.93
CA GLY A 414 6.06 -5.90 2.27
C GLY A 414 7.14 -6.99 2.28
N GLY A 415 7.07 -7.90 3.24
CA GLY A 415 7.98 -9.05 3.28
C GLY A 415 7.60 -10.18 2.33
N TRP A 416 6.41 -10.19 1.74
CA TRP A 416 5.96 -11.29 0.87
C TRP A 416 6.62 -11.26 -0.50
N PHE A 417 6.77 -10.06 -1.08
CA PHE A 417 7.41 -9.93 -2.38
C PHE A 417 8.90 -10.30 -2.33
N GLU A 418 9.61 -9.93 -1.24
CA GLU A 418 10.99 -10.36 -1.03
C GLU A 418 11.13 -11.89 -1.04
N ARG A 419 10.16 -12.63 -0.48
CA ARG A 419 10.15 -14.10 -0.51
C ARG A 419 9.86 -14.66 -1.90
N VAL A 420 8.90 -14.07 -2.61
CA VAL A 420 8.59 -14.44 -4.00
C VAL A 420 9.81 -14.22 -4.90
N ALA A 421 10.48 -13.07 -4.80
CA ALA A 421 11.71 -12.79 -5.53
C ALA A 421 12.86 -13.73 -5.11
N ALA A 422 12.97 -14.04 -3.80
CA ALA A 422 13.95 -14.99 -3.31
C ALA A 422 13.76 -16.40 -3.88
N ALA A 423 12.51 -16.84 -4.05
CA ALA A 423 12.16 -18.14 -4.60
C ALA A 423 12.51 -18.29 -6.09
N THR A 424 12.52 -17.19 -6.85
CA THR A 424 13.01 -17.17 -8.24
C THR A 424 14.53 -17.01 -8.34
N GLY A 425 15.21 -16.81 -7.20
CA GLY A 425 16.63 -16.48 -7.14
C GLY A 425 16.96 -15.04 -7.55
N LEU A 426 15.95 -14.19 -7.71
CA LEU A 426 16.12 -12.79 -8.13
C LEU A 426 16.63 -11.94 -6.96
N THR A 427 17.81 -11.35 -7.13
CA THR A 427 18.28 -10.27 -6.25
C THR A 427 17.59 -8.97 -6.65
N LEU A 428 17.30 -8.09 -5.69
CA LEU A 428 16.61 -6.82 -5.96
C LEU A 428 17.52 -5.62 -5.61
N VAL A 429 17.50 -4.61 -6.48
CA VAL A 429 17.92 -3.24 -6.16
C VAL A 429 16.66 -2.51 -5.70
N ASP A 430 16.57 -2.20 -4.41
CA ASP A 430 15.46 -1.50 -3.78
C ASP A 430 15.75 0.00 -3.72
N GLY A 431 14.97 0.79 -4.46
CA GLY A 431 15.06 2.24 -4.53
C GLY A 431 13.80 2.90 -3.96
N ASP A 432 13.99 3.92 -3.13
CA ASP A 432 12.88 4.66 -2.51
C ASP A 432 12.74 6.03 -3.16
N LEU A 433 11.71 6.20 -4.00
CA LEU A 433 11.52 7.45 -4.74
C LEU A 433 11.07 8.61 -3.84
N ALA A 434 10.42 8.33 -2.71
CA ALA A 434 10.06 9.35 -1.74
C ALA A 434 11.31 9.96 -1.08
N ALA A 435 12.34 9.14 -0.85
CA ALA A 435 13.62 9.59 -0.28
C ALA A 435 14.50 10.39 -1.27
N VAL A 436 14.21 10.34 -2.58
CA VAL A 436 14.96 11.08 -3.62
C VAL A 436 14.48 12.53 -3.76
N ALA A 437 13.24 12.83 -3.34
CA ALA A 437 12.61 14.15 -3.50
C ALA A 437 13.39 15.31 -2.82
N ASP A 438 14.33 15.02 -1.91
CA ASP A 438 15.19 15.98 -1.20
C ASP A 438 16.49 16.33 -1.97
N GLY A 439 16.39 16.66 -3.27
CA GLY A 439 17.43 17.44 -3.96
C GLY A 439 18.23 16.77 -5.09
N ARG A 440 17.84 15.59 -5.60
CA ARG A 440 18.35 15.07 -6.90
C ARG A 440 17.20 14.97 -7.93
N PRO A 441 17.48 15.15 -9.24
CA PRO A 441 16.53 14.79 -10.28
C PRO A 441 16.15 13.30 -10.17
N ILE A 442 14.85 13.02 -10.15
CA ILE A 442 14.33 11.65 -9.99
C ILE A 442 14.79 10.71 -11.11
N ASP A 443 14.99 11.26 -12.31
CA ASP A 443 15.42 10.52 -13.50
C ASP A 443 16.87 10.05 -13.40
N ASP A 444 17.76 10.81 -12.79
CA ASP A 444 19.15 10.38 -12.52
C ASP A 444 19.20 9.21 -11.54
N ALA A 445 18.34 9.23 -10.51
CA ALA A 445 18.24 8.15 -9.53
C ALA A 445 17.70 6.87 -10.18
N ILE A 446 16.58 6.96 -10.90
CA ILE A 446 15.97 5.81 -11.60
C ILE A 446 16.95 5.21 -12.61
N THR A 447 17.60 6.04 -13.43
CA THR A 447 18.59 5.57 -14.42
C THR A 447 19.78 4.91 -13.74
N SER A 448 20.25 5.45 -12.62
CA SER A 448 21.32 4.85 -11.82
C SER A 448 20.94 3.47 -11.29
N TRP A 449 19.71 3.31 -10.77
CA TRP A 449 19.24 2.04 -10.23
C TRP A 449 18.96 1.00 -11.32
N LEU A 450 18.41 1.42 -12.47
CA LEU A 450 18.27 0.56 -13.66
C LEU A 450 19.63 0.06 -14.15
N CYS A 451 20.64 0.94 -14.15
CA CYS A 451 22.00 0.57 -14.52
C CYS A 451 22.62 -0.44 -13.55
N LEU A 452 22.49 -0.22 -12.24
CA LEU A 452 22.94 -1.19 -11.23
C LEU A 452 22.23 -2.53 -11.38
N ALA A 453 20.91 -2.53 -11.60
CA ALA A 453 20.12 -3.74 -11.81
C ALA A 453 20.61 -4.51 -13.05
N ALA A 454 20.78 -3.84 -14.19
CA ALA A 454 21.27 -4.44 -15.43
C ALA A 454 22.71 -5.00 -15.32
N MET A 455 23.60 -4.30 -14.60
CA MET A 455 24.99 -4.73 -14.41
C MET A 455 25.14 -5.93 -13.47
N THR A 456 24.19 -6.11 -12.55
CA THR A 456 24.22 -7.17 -11.53
C THR A 456 23.28 -8.33 -11.84
N GLY A 457 22.44 -8.21 -12.88
CA GLY A 457 21.37 -9.16 -13.18
C GLY A 457 20.26 -9.16 -12.12
N ALA A 458 20.15 -8.09 -11.33
CA ALA A 458 19.10 -7.91 -10.33
C ALA A 458 17.83 -7.31 -10.96
N GLY A 459 16.70 -7.48 -10.28
CA GLY A 459 15.48 -6.71 -10.55
C GLY A 459 15.50 -5.36 -9.84
N LEU A 460 14.71 -4.41 -10.32
CA LEU A 460 14.57 -3.09 -9.71
C LEU A 460 13.23 -3.00 -8.98
N HIS A 461 13.26 -2.80 -7.67
CA HIS A 461 12.06 -2.53 -6.86
C HIS A 461 11.99 -1.04 -6.51
N LEU A 462 10.91 -0.36 -6.92
CA LEU A 462 10.65 1.05 -6.72
C LEU A 462 9.54 1.26 -5.70
N ARG A 463 9.89 1.86 -4.56
CA ARG A 463 8.94 2.27 -3.51
C ARG A 463 8.55 3.75 -3.68
N GLY A 464 7.37 4.12 -3.16
CA GLY A 464 6.92 5.51 -3.15
C GLY A 464 6.38 6.04 -4.49
N VAL A 465 6.12 5.19 -5.50
CA VAL A 465 5.57 5.62 -6.80
C VAL A 465 4.22 6.32 -6.64
N GLY A 466 3.36 5.84 -5.75
CA GLY A 466 2.05 6.45 -5.49
C GLY A 466 2.07 7.86 -4.88
N GLU A 467 3.21 8.28 -4.32
CA GLU A 467 3.38 9.59 -3.67
C GLU A 467 3.95 10.65 -4.63
N LEU A 468 4.29 10.26 -5.85
CA LEU A 468 4.87 11.16 -6.85
C LEU A 468 3.87 12.14 -7.44
N THR A 469 4.40 13.27 -7.89
CA THR A 469 3.66 14.25 -8.68
C THR A 469 3.43 13.74 -10.11
N ALA A 470 2.40 14.24 -10.80
CA ALA A 470 2.12 13.85 -12.20
C ALA A 470 3.31 14.10 -13.17
N PRO A 471 4.10 15.20 -13.06
CA PRO A 471 5.34 15.36 -13.82
C PRO A 471 6.37 14.26 -13.56
N ASP A 472 6.52 13.82 -12.31
CA ASP A 472 7.50 12.80 -11.93
C ASP A 472 7.07 11.40 -12.37
N HIS A 473 5.76 11.11 -12.42
CA HIS A 473 5.25 9.90 -13.08
C HIS A 473 5.62 9.85 -14.57
N ARG A 474 5.53 10.98 -15.28
CA ARG A 474 5.92 11.04 -16.69
C ARG A 474 7.42 10.81 -16.87
N ARG A 475 8.25 11.41 -16.01
CA ARG A 475 9.71 11.22 -16.00
C ARG A 475 10.09 9.77 -15.72
N LEU A 476 9.40 9.10 -14.79
CA LEU A 476 9.58 7.67 -14.54
C LEU A 476 9.26 6.84 -15.79
N GLY A 477 8.11 7.09 -16.43
CA GLY A 477 7.76 6.38 -17.66
C GLY A 477 8.74 6.60 -18.80
N GLU A 478 9.21 7.84 -18.98
CA GLU A 478 10.24 8.15 -19.98
C GLU A 478 11.59 7.49 -19.68
N ALA A 479 12.01 7.47 -18.41
CA ALA A 479 13.24 6.78 -18.00
C ALA A 479 13.15 5.26 -18.28
N LEU A 480 12.00 4.64 -18.01
CA LEU A 480 11.78 3.22 -18.30
C LEU A 480 11.75 2.91 -19.80
N ARG A 481 11.11 3.76 -20.63
CA ARG A 481 11.09 3.61 -22.10
C ARG A 481 12.46 3.81 -22.74
N SER A 482 13.19 4.82 -22.29
CA SER A 482 14.47 5.19 -22.87
C SER A 482 15.62 4.28 -22.44
N PHE A 483 15.43 3.45 -21.41
CA PHE A 483 16.45 2.55 -20.93
C PHE A 483 16.62 1.34 -21.86
N ALA A 484 17.66 1.36 -22.69
CA ALA A 484 17.96 0.29 -23.65
C ALA A 484 18.85 -0.84 -23.06
N GLY A 485 18.72 -1.13 -21.77
CA GLY A 485 19.36 -2.29 -21.12
C GLY A 485 18.34 -3.34 -20.67
N THR A 486 18.75 -4.59 -20.54
CA THR A 486 17.87 -5.66 -20.04
C THR A 486 17.84 -5.61 -18.51
N VAL A 487 16.69 -5.24 -17.93
CA VAL A 487 16.46 -5.30 -16.48
C VAL A 487 15.41 -6.36 -16.18
N VAL A 488 15.76 -7.21 -15.21
CA VAL A 488 14.97 -8.37 -14.78
C VAL A 488 13.83 -7.89 -13.87
N ALA A 489 12.78 -7.34 -14.46
CA ALA A 489 11.58 -6.79 -13.80
C ALA A 489 11.79 -5.47 -13.03
N VAL A 490 10.96 -4.48 -13.36
CA VAL A 490 10.75 -3.26 -12.56
C VAL A 490 9.46 -3.44 -11.78
N VAL A 491 9.56 -3.43 -10.45
CA VAL A 491 8.46 -3.71 -9.53
C VAL A 491 8.09 -2.47 -8.74
N TYR A 492 6.81 -2.12 -8.66
CA TYR A 492 6.39 -0.97 -7.86
C TYR A 492 5.02 -1.13 -7.18
N ASP A 493 4.87 -0.36 -6.11
CA ASP A 493 3.66 -0.23 -5.30
C ASP A 493 2.82 0.96 -5.78
N GLY A 494 1.57 0.75 -6.16
CA GLY A 494 0.58 1.83 -6.23
C GLY A 494 -0.39 1.83 -7.42
N PRO A 495 -1.45 2.67 -7.34
CA PRO A 495 -2.43 2.82 -8.39
C PRO A 495 -1.79 3.42 -9.64
N SER A 496 -2.13 2.87 -10.80
CA SER A 496 -1.68 3.28 -12.13
C SER A 496 -1.84 4.80 -12.33
N PRO A 497 -0.78 5.61 -12.43
CA PRO A 497 -0.66 6.35 -13.67
C PRO A 497 -0.38 5.30 -14.74
N ASP A 498 -1.04 5.35 -15.88
CA ASP A 498 -0.55 4.62 -17.05
C ASP A 498 0.88 5.12 -17.28
N ILE A 499 1.86 4.41 -16.71
CA ILE A 499 3.25 4.58 -17.07
C ILE A 499 3.21 4.15 -18.53
N GLU A 500 3.18 5.12 -19.45
CA GLU A 500 3.05 4.94 -20.89
C GLU A 500 4.27 4.19 -21.45
N SER A 501 4.77 3.13 -20.81
CA SER A 501 6.10 2.59 -21.04
C SER A 501 6.20 1.69 -22.27
N ASP A 502 5.10 1.49 -23.01
CA ASP A 502 4.97 0.50 -24.09
C ASP A 502 5.35 -0.95 -23.67
N CYS A 503 5.72 -1.17 -22.41
CA CYS A 503 6.18 -2.45 -21.88
C CYS A 503 5.00 -3.30 -21.39
N PRO A 504 4.96 -4.61 -21.66
CA PRO A 504 3.95 -5.50 -21.13
C PRO A 504 4.04 -5.54 -19.59
N ALA A 505 2.95 -5.18 -18.92
CA ALA A 505 2.85 -5.15 -17.47
C ALA A 505 2.14 -6.40 -16.93
N VAL A 506 2.78 -7.15 -16.03
CA VAL A 506 2.16 -8.25 -15.28
C VAL A 506 1.75 -7.74 -13.90
N VAL A 507 0.53 -8.04 -13.47
CA VAL A 507 0.06 -7.69 -12.13
C VAL A 507 0.25 -8.87 -11.20
N LEU A 508 1.16 -8.74 -10.23
CA LEU A 508 1.29 -9.67 -9.12
C LEU A 508 0.40 -9.19 -7.97
N ARG A 509 -0.40 -10.12 -7.45
CA ARG A 509 -1.18 -9.92 -6.23
C ARG A 509 -0.51 -10.61 -5.08
N ARG A 510 -0.65 -10.06 -3.88
CA ARG A 510 -0.22 -10.72 -2.65
C ARG A 510 -0.86 -12.13 -2.61
N PRO A 511 -0.06 -13.19 -2.45
CA PRO A 511 -0.58 -14.53 -2.27
C PRO A 511 -1.46 -14.61 -1.02
N GLU A 512 -2.73 -14.99 -1.19
CA GLU A 512 -3.60 -15.34 -0.08
C GLU A 512 -3.24 -16.76 0.36
N LEU A 513 -2.73 -16.89 1.59
CA LEU A 513 -2.41 -18.18 2.18
C LEU A 513 -3.69 -18.85 2.67
N ASP A 514 -4.03 -19.97 2.05
CA ASP A 514 -5.13 -20.79 2.55
C ASP A 514 -4.75 -21.46 3.90
N VAL A 515 -5.74 -22.07 4.56
CA VAL A 515 -5.49 -22.70 5.86
C VAL A 515 -4.56 -23.92 5.72
N GLY A 516 -4.64 -24.65 4.61
CA GLY A 516 -3.75 -25.80 4.33
C GLY A 516 -2.29 -25.39 4.19
N GLU A 517 -2.03 -24.36 3.39
CA GLU A 517 -0.70 -23.77 3.21
C GLU A 517 -0.14 -23.25 4.55
N ARG A 518 -0.98 -22.66 5.41
CA ARG A 518 -0.58 -22.25 6.77
C ARG A 518 -0.25 -23.43 7.68
N ILE A 519 -0.99 -24.55 7.60
CA ILE A 519 -0.69 -25.78 8.35
C ILE A 519 0.71 -26.29 7.99
N ASP A 520 1.03 -26.32 6.70
CA ASP A 520 2.34 -26.76 6.21
C ASP A 520 3.47 -25.84 6.69
N LEU A 521 3.24 -24.52 6.69
CA LEU A 521 4.19 -23.52 7.18
C LEU A 521 4.46 -23.67 8.69
N TRP A 522 3.42 -23.82 9.52
CA TRP A 522 3.58 -24.06 10.95
C TRP A 522 4.34 -25.35 11.24
N SER A 523 3.98 -26.43 10.54
CA SER A 523 4.62 -27.74 10.70
C SER A 523 6.09 -27.70 10.29
N SER A 524 6.39 -27.07 9.15
CA SER A 524 7.76 -26.93 8.64
C SER A 524 8.62 -26.03 9.52
N ALA A 525 8.09 -24.89 9.99
CA ALA A 525 8.80 -23.98 10.88
C ALA A 525 9.15 -24.66 12.23
N ALA A 526 8.19 -25.39 12.80
CA ALA A 526 8.39 -26.19 14.01
C ALA A 526 9.47 -27.25 13.82
N ALA A 527 9.39 -28.04 12.74
CA ALA A 527 10.38 -29.06 12.44
C ALA A 527 11.81 -28.49 12.30
N ASN A 528 11.95 -27.36 11.60
CA ASN A 528 13.23 -26.67 11.43
C ASN A 528 13.83 -26.15 12.76
N SER A 529 12.99 -25.93 13.77
CA SER A 529 13.39 -25.49 15.10
C SER A 529 13.48 -26.63 16.12
N GLY A 530 13.34 -27.89 15.68
CA GLY A 530 13.41 -29.09 16.54
C GLY A 530 12.14 -29.36 17.36
N LEU A 531 11.01 -28.74 17.01
CA LEU A 531 9.71 -28.93 17.67
C LEU A 531 8.84 -29.90 16.87
N VAL A 532 7.95 -30.64 17.55
CA VAL A 532 6.97 -31.52 16.93
C VAL A 532 5.57 -30.97 17.20
N LEU A 533 4.89 -30.51 16.14
CA LEU A 533 3.48 -30.14 16.18
C LEU A 533 2.65 -31.29 15.62
N SER A 534 1.55 -31.64 16.31
CA SER A 534 0.56 -32.55 15.74
C SER A 534 -0.24 -31.87 14.62
N GLU A 535 -0.86 -32.64 13.73
CA GLU A 535 -1.74 -32.09 12.68
C GLU A 535 -2.89 -31.26 13.28
N VAL A 536 -3.42 -31.68 14.43
CA VAL A 536 -4.48 -30.97 15.16
C VAL A 536 -3.98 -29.61 15.66
N ASP A 537 -2.79 -29.57 16.24
CA ASP A 537 -2.19 -28.34 16.77
C ASP A 537 -1.84 -27.35 15.65
N ALA A 538 -1.24 -27.83 14.57
CA ALA A 538 -0.92 -27.02 13.40
C ALA A 538 -2.20 -26.45 12.75
N THR A 539 -3.26 -27.26 12.66
CA THR A 539 -4.59 -26.81 12.20
C THR A 539 -5.16 -25.73 13.12
N ALA A 540 -5.14 -25.95 14.44
CA ALA A 540 -5.64 -24.98 15.40
C ALA A 540 -4.89 -23.64 15.32
N LEU A 541 -3.55 -23.66 15.18
CA LEU A 541 -2.75 -22.46 14.98
C LEU A 541 -3.05 -21.76 13.65
N ALA A 542 -3.10 -22.51 12.54
CA ALA A 542 -3.37 -21.97 11.21
C ALA A 542 -4.76 -21.32 11.09
N THR A 543 -5.79 -21.90 11.72
CA THR A 543 -7.16 -21.37 11.71
C THR A 543 -7.30 -20.14 12.60
N THR A 544 -6.68 -20.13 13.78
CA THR A 544 -6.83 -19.03 14.76
C THR A 544 -5.90 -17.84 14.51
N LEU A 545 -4.75 -18.08 13.88
CA LEU A 545 -3.73 -17.05 13.65
C LEU A 545 -3.52 -16.82 12.15
N PRO A 546 -4.01 -15.67 11.61
CA PRO A 546 -3.77 -15.27 10.22
C PRO A 546 -2.37 -14.67 10.05
N LEU A 547 -1.35 -15.47 10.35
CA LEU A 547 0.04 -15.07 10.24
C LEU A 547 0.62 -15.38 8.87
N GLY A 548 1.47 -14.48 8.40
CA GLY A 548 2.33 -14.72 7.24
C GLY A 548 3.55 -15.61 7.58
N PRO A 549 4.27 -16.11 6.57
CA PRO A 549 5.38 -17.06 6.73
C PRO A 549 6.48 -16.54 7.66
N SER A 550 6.87 -15.26 7.54
CA SER A 550 7.90 -14.66 8.39
C SER A 550 7.45 -14.52 9.85
N GLU A 551 6.18 -14.23 10.10
CA GLU A 551 5.64 -14.11 11.45
C GLU A 551 5.55 -15.49 12.12
N ILE A 552 5.12 -16.51 11.37
CA ILE A 552 5.15 -17.92 11.81
C ILE A 552 6.58 -18.33 12.18
N ALA A 553 7.54 -18.11 11.29
CA ALA A 553 8.95 -18.46 11.53
C ALA A 553 9.51 -17.76 12.78
N ASN A 554 9.23 -16.46 12.96
CA ASN A 554 9.66 -15.70 14.13
C ASN A 554 8.96 -16.17 15.42
N ALA A 555 7.68 -16.52 15.37
CA ALA A 555 6.93 -17.09 16.48
C ALA A 555 7.56 -18.41 16.96
N VAL A 556 7.81 -19.33 16.04
CA VAL A 556 8.43 -20.62 16.35
C VAL A 556 9.85 -20.44 16.87
N ALA A 557 10.69 -19.63 16.20
CA ALA A 557 12.07 -19.42 16.61
C ALA A 557 12.18 -18.84 18.03
N ARG A 558 11.29 -17.91 18.40
CA ARG A 558 11.23 -17.35 19.75
C ARG A 558 10.71 -18.34 20.79
N PHE A 559 9.75 -19.17 20.43
CA PHE A 559 9.24 -20.19 21.33
C PHE A 559 10.27 -21.30 21.58
N ALA A 560 11.01 -21.72 20.55
CA ALA A 560 12.02 -22.78 20.64
C ALA A 560 13.16 -22.48 21.63
N VAL A 561 13.39 -21.19 21.98
CA VAL A 561 14.40 -20.77 22.96
C VAL A 561 13.83 -20.54 24.37
N GLN A 562 12.52 -20.68 24.57
CA GLN A 562 11.86 -20.51 25.87
C GLN A 562 11.76 -21.84 26.63
N PRO A 563 11.79 -21.82 27.97
CA PRO A 563 11.51 -23.02 28.77
C PRO A 563 10.06 -23.46 28.59
N LEU A 564 9.85 -24.73 28.24
CA LEU A 564 8.53 -25.32 28.09
C LEU A 564 7.88 -25.53 29.47
N GLU A 565 6.64 -25.10 29.63
CA GLU A 565 5.80 -25.54 30.75
C GLU A 565 5.28 -26.95 30.46
N ALA A 566 5.60 -27.92 31.34
CA ALA A 566 5.39 -29.34 31.06
C ALA A 566 3.90 -29.77 30.98
N ASP A 567 3.01 -29.05 31.66
CA ASP A 567 1.59 -29.41 31.78
C ASP A 567 0.70 -28.74 30.71
N GLU A 568 1.28 -27.92 29.84
CA GLU A 568 0.53 -27.02 28.96
C GLU A 568 0.76 -27.38 27.48
N PRO A 569 -0.28 -27.54 26.64
CA PRO A 569 -0.13 -27.89 25.23
C PRO A 569 0.77 -26.91 24.47
N ILE A 570 1.70 -27.44 23.66
CA ILE A 570 2.66 -26.66 22.86
C ILE A 570 1.94 -25.62 22.00
N ALA A 571 0.80 -25.99 21.39
CA ALA A 571 0.00 -25.08 20.57
C ALA A 571 -0.47 -23.84 21.34
N ARG A 572 -0.86 -23.99 22.61
CA ARG A 572 -1.36 -22.88 23.44
C ARG A 572 -0.21 -21.93 23.81
N GLN A 573 0.94 -22.48 24.21
CA GLN A 573 2.13 -21.68 24.53
C GLN A 573 2.67 -20.95 23.29
N LEU A 574 2.80 -21.66 22.16
CA LEU A 574 3.28 -21.09 20.89
C LEU A 574 2.34 -19.99 20.37
N ARG A 575 1.02 -20.18 20.55
CA ARG A 575 0.02 -19.15 20.24
C ARG A 575 0.23 -17.89 21.08
N GLN A 576 0.45 -18.05 22.38
CA GLN A 576 0.70 -16.90 23.27
C GLN A 576 1.96 -16.14 22.82
N VAL A 577 3.05 -16.85 22.54
CA VAL A 577 4.28 -16.24 22.01
C VAL A 577 4.03 -15.50 20.70
N ALA A 578 3.17 -16.01 19.82
CA ALA A 578 2.81 -15.36 18.57
C ALA A 578 1.95 -14.10 18.77
N ILE A 579 1.02 -14.12 19.73
CA ILE A 579 0.19 -12.96 20.11
C ILE A 579 1.06 -11.86 20.73
N ASP A 580 1.98 -12.21 21.63
CA ASP A 580 2.83 -11.26 22.36
C ASP A 580 3.81 -10.48 21.46
N GLN A 581 4.07 -10.95 20.23
CA GLN A 581 4.95 -10.21 19.29
C GLN A 581 4.26 -9.05 18.60
N ARG A 582 2.92 -9.00 18.65
CA ARG A 582 2.15 -8.02 17.89
C ARG A 582 2.12 -6.68 18.63
N SER A 583 2.20 -5.58 17.87
CA SER A 583 2.13 -4.23 18.43
C SER A 583 0.86 -4.05 19.24
N HIS A 584 0.98 -3.46 20.43
CA HIS A 584 -0.14 -3.18 21.34
C HIS A 584 -1.02 -1.99 20.91
N ASP A 585 -0.71 -1.32 19.80
CA ASP A 585 -1.47 -0.16 19.35
C ASP A 585 -2.88 -0.58 18.89
N LEU A 586 -3.86 -0.34 19.76
CA LEU A 586 -5.28 -0.48 19.45
C LEU A 586 -5.85 0.91 19.13
N PRO A 587 -6.80 1.01 18.16
CA PRO A 587 -7.57 2.22 17.96
C PRO A 587 -8.25 2.65 19.26
N PRO A 588 -8.49 3.95 19.49
CA PRO A 588 -9.07 4.46 20.74
C PRO A 588 -10.48 3.90 21.05
N THR A 589 -11.19 3.41 20.02
CA THR A 589 -12.53 2.81 20.12
C THR A 589 -12.51 1.31 20.47
N VAL A 590 -11.33 0.67 20.44
CA VAL A 590 -11.15 -0.77 20.62
C VAL A 590 -10.40 -1.03 21.92
N ARG A 591 -10.92 -1.93 22.75
CA ARG A 591 -10.23 -2.39 23.96
C ARG A 591 -10.11 -3.91 23.99
N SER A 592 -8.96 -4.40 24.43
CA SER A 592 -8.78 -5.83 24.71
C SER A 592 -9.41 -6.20 26.05
N ILE A 593 -10.15 -7.30 26.10
CA ILE A 593 -10.73 -7.87 27.32
C ILE A 593 -9.96 -9.13 27.69
N ALA A 594 -9.48 -9.19 28.93
CA ALA A 594 -8.92 -10.42 29.50
C ALA A 594 -10.02 -11.48 29.67
N THR A 595 -9.82 -12.66 29.09
CA THR A 595 -10.74 -13.79 29.17
C THR A 595 -10.52 -14.55 30.48
N ARG A 596 -11.45 -14.40 31.42
CA ARG A 596 -11.32 -14.97 32.79
C ARG A 596 -12.31 -16.09 33.11
N PHE A 597 -13.30 -16.31 32.25
CA PHE A 597 -14.41 -17.22 32.50
C PHE A 597 -14.34 -18.42 31.57
N ALA A 598 -14.61 -19.60 32.10
CA ALA A 598 -14.69 -20.87 31.38
C ALA A 598 -16.14 -21.37 31.28
N TRP A 599 -16.35 -22.52 30.63
CA TRP A 599 -17.67 -23.13 30.44
C TRP A 599 -18.41 -23.42 31.75
N ASP A 600 -17.68 -23.74 32.81
CA ASP A 600 -18.26 -24.05 34.13
C ASP A 600 -18.79 -22.81 34.85
N ASP A 601 -18.24 -21.63 34.55
CA ASP A 601 -18.73 -20.35 35.07
C ASP A 601 -20.04 -19.91 34.37
N LEU A 602 -20.29 -20.41 33.15
CA LEU A 602 -21.40 -19.99 32.31
C LEU A 602 -22.66 -20.83 32.56
N VAL A 603 -23.55 -20.30 33.39
CA VAL A 603 -24.86 -20.89 33.67
C VAL A 603 -25.90 -20.38 32.67
N LEU A 604 -26.22 -21.23 31.68
CA LEU A 604 -27.20 -20.97 30.62
C LEU A 604 -28.05 -22.21 30.37
N ALA A 605 -29.23 -22.01 29.78
CA ALA A 605 -30.06 -23.10 29.29
C ALA A 605 -29.37 -23.88 28.15
N ASP A 606 -29.66 -25.17 28.04
CA ASP A 606 -29.04 -26.07 27.05
C ASP A 606 -29.12 -25.57 25.59
N PRO A 607 -30.24 -25.00 25.11
CA PRO A 607 -30.31 -24.47 23.75
C PRO A 607 -29.28 -23.37 23.47
N ALA A 608 -29.08 -22.44 24.42
CA ALA A 608 -28.09 -21.38 24.28
C ALA A 608 -26.67 -21.95 24.30
N LYS A 609 -26.38 -22.92 25.17
CA LYS A 609 -25.07 -23.61 25.18
C LYS A 609 -24.82 -24.37 23.87
N ALA A 610 -25.83 -24.99 23.30
CA ALA A 610 -25.72 -25.70 22.03
C ALA A 610 -25.38 -24.73 20.88
N GLU A 611 -26.05 -23.58 20.80
CA GLU A 611 -25.74 -22.56 19.79
C GLU A 611 -24.31 -22.00 19.93
N LEU A 612 -23.85 -21.73 21.16
CA LEU A 612 -22.47 -21.30 21.39
C LEU A 612 -21.44 -22.36 20.93
N ARG A 613 -21.73 -23.65 21.14
CA ARG A 613 -20.89 -24.74 20.63
C ARG A 613 -20.94 -24.84 19.10
N SER A 614 -22.11 -24.60 18.49
CA SER A 614 -22.24 -24.53 17.03
C SER A 614 -21.42 -23.40 16.43
N ILE A 615 -21.37 -22.23 17.08
CA ILE A 615 -20.50 -21.11 16.69
C ILE A 615 -19.03 -21.55 16.67
N MET A 616 -18.55 -22.20 17.72
CA MET A 616 -17.16 -22.69 17.77
C MET A 616 -16.88 -23.74 16.70
N ALA A 617 -17.79 -24.69 16.53
CA ALA A 617 -17.65 -25.75 15.53
C ALA A 617 -17.59 -25.16 14.12
N HIS A 618 -18.40 -24.14 13.82
CA HIS A 618 -18.40 -23.48 12.53
C HIS A 618 -17.04 -22.83 12.22
N PHE A 619 -16.44 -22.16 13.21
CA PHE A 619 -15.14 -21.53 13.05
C PHE A 619 -14.00 -22.55 12.94
N THR A 620 -13.94 -23.52 13.86
CA THR A 620 -12.85 -24.53 13.92
C THR A 620 -12.87 -25.54 12.78
N LEU A 621 -14.06 -25.89 12.27
CA LEU A 621 -14.22 -26.86 11.17
C LEU A 621 -14.30 -26.19 9.80
N SER A 622 -14.20 -24.87 9.72
CA SER A 622 -14.31 -24.07 8.49
C SER A 622 -13.40 -24.58 7.38
N ALA A 623 -12.11 -24.81 7.66
CA ALA A 623 -11.15 -25.33 6.68
C ALA A 623 -11.52 -26.71 6.13
N SER A 624 -12.18 -27.54 6.94
CA SER A 624 -12.62 -28.87 6.48
C SER A 624 -13.83 -28.77 5.57
N VAL A 625 -14.83 -27.98 5.97
CA VAL A 625 -16.12 -27.93 5.29
C VAL A 625 -16.08 -26.97 4.10
N LEU A 626 -15.55 -25.77 4.29
CA LEU A 626 -15.52 -24.74 3.25
C LEU A 626 -14.46 -25.05 2.20
N ASP A 627 -13.23 -25.37 2.61
CA ASP A 627 -12.12 -25.57 1.69
C ASP A 627 -12.03 -27.03 1.23
N ARG A 628 -11.79 -27.99 2.15
CA ARG A 628 -11.58 -29.40 1.75
C ARG A 628 -12.80 -30.04 1.09
N TRP A 629 -14.02 -29.71 1.55
CA TRP A 629 -15.26 -30.22 0.94
C TRP A 629 -15.81 -29.27 -0.15
N GLY A 630 -15.18 -28.12 -0.39
CA GLY A 630 -15.53 -27.19 -1.48
C GLY A 630 -16.85 -26.45 -1.30
N PHE A 631 -17.38 -26.31 -0.08
CA PHE A 631 -18.61 -25.53 0.15
C PHE A 631 -18.42 -24.03 -0.05
N VAL A 632 -17.17 -23.55 -0.07
CA VAL A 632 -16.86 -22.14 -0.30
C VAL A 632 -17.43 -21.62 -1.63
N ASP A 633 -17.43 -22.43 -2.69
CA ASP A 633 -17.95 -22.08 -4.01
C ASP A 633 -19.48 -21.94 -4.07
N ARG A 634 -20.17 -22.32 -2.99
CA ARG A 634 -21.63 -22.30 -2.86
C ARG A 634 -22.12 -21.26 -1.87
N LEU A 635 -21.22 -20.53 -1.21
CA LEU A 635 -21.58 -19.48 -0.25
C LEU A 635 -21.95 -18.18 -0.98
N THR A 636 -23.06 -17.58 -0.57
CA THR A 636 -23.49 -16.25 -1.04
C THR A 636 -22.86 -15.10 -0.22
N TYR A 637 -22.36 -15.40 0.98
CA TYR A 637 -21.81 -14.45 1.95
C TYR A 637 -20.49 -14.99 2.51
N GLY A 638 -19.70 -14.14 3.21
CA GLY A 638 -18.34 -14.46 3.60
C GLY A 638 -18.16 -15.65 4.55
N ARG A 639 -16.89 -16.03 4.73
CA ARG A 639 -16.45 -17.26 5.44
C ARG A 639 -16.60 -17.19 6.96
N GLY A 640 -16.73 -15.99 7.52
CA GLY A 640 -16.72 -15.79 8.97
C GLY A 640 -18.03 -16.07 9.69
N VAL A 641 -17.99 -15.87 11.00
CA VAL A 641 -19.12 -16.04 11.90
C VAL A 641 -19.66 -14.66 12.30
N SER A 642 -20.89 -14.38 11.90
CA SER A 642 -21.67 -13.25 12.42
C SER A 642 -22.74 -13.77 13.38
N ALA A 643 -22.73 -13.28 14.63
CA ALA A 643 -23.67 -13.72 15.66
C ALA A 643 -24.34 -12.54 16.37
N LEU A 644 -25.60 -12.71 16.75
CA LEU A 644 -26.34 -11.80 17.63
C LEU A 644 -26.60 -12.47 18.98
N PHE A 645 -26.16 -11.83 20.07
CA PHE A 645 -26.47 -12.20 21.43
C PHE A 645 -27.55 -11.26 21.99
N SER A 646 -28.76 -11.77 22.16
CA SER A 646 -29.93 -10.98 22.56
C SER A 646 -30.46 -11.40 23.92
N GLY A 647 -30.73 -10.45 24.80
CA GLY A 647 -31.39 -10.73 26.08
C GLY A 647 -31.27 -9.58 27.08
N PRO A 648 -31.97 -9.63 28.22
CA PRO A 648 -31.87 -8.58 29.25
C PRO A 648 -30.44 -8.32 29.74
N SER A 649 -30.20 -7.15 30.33
CA SER A 649 -28.90 -6.84 30.92
C SER A 649 -28.55 -7.79 32.08
N GLY A 650 -27.28 -8.18 32.19
CA GLY A 650 -26.79 -9.07 33.25
C GLY A 650 -27.11 -10.55 33.06
N THR A 651 -27.46 -11.01 31.85
CA THR A 651 -27.74 -12.43 31.54
C THR A 651 -26.53 -13.22 31.02
N GLY A 652 -25.34 -12.62 30.99
CA GLY A 652 -24.10 -13.30 30.65
C GLY A 652 -23.65 -13.21 29.19
N LYS A 653 -24.20 -12.29 28.37
CA LYS A 653 -23.79 -12.08 26.96
C LYS A 653 -22.28 -11.85 26.79
N THR A 654 -21.72 -10.87 27.51
CA THR A 654 -20.27 -10.55 27.50
C THR A 654 -19.42 -11.67 28.13
N MET A 655 -19.98 -12.42 29.08
CA MET A 655 -19.31 -13.58 29.67
C MET A 655 -19.23 -14.73 28.66
N ALA A 656 -20.29 -15.00 27.90
CA ALA A 656 -20.29 -16.02 26.85
C ALA A 656 -19.26 -15.70 25.75
N ALA A 657 -19.12 -14.43 25.34
CA ALA A 657 -18.07 -14.03 24.41
C ALA A 657 -16.65 -14.26 24.97
N GLN A 658 -16.43 -14.05 26.27
CA GLN A 658 -15.16 -14.38 26.93
C GLN A 658 -14.88 -15.88 26.95
N VAL A 659 -15.90 -16.70 27.22
CA VAL A 659 -15.78 -18.17 27.19
C VAL A 659 -15.42 -18.65 25.78
N LEU A 660 -16.08 -18.11 24.74
CA LEU A 660 -15.76 -18.44 23.35
C LEU A 660 -14.31 -18.05 23.00
N ALA A 661 -13.88 -16.84 23.36
CA ALA A 661 -12.53 -16.38 23.09
C ALA A 661 -11.46 -17.19 23.84
N LEU A 662 -11.72 -17.55 25.11
CA LEU A 662 -10.83 -18.41 25.90
C LEU A 662 -10.67 -19.79 25.27
N GLU A 663 -11.78 -20.43 24.91
CA GLU A 663 -11.79 -21.79 24.39
C GLU A 663 -11.16 -21.87 22.99
N LEU A 664 -11.38 -20.85 22.15
CA LEU A 664 -10.70 -20.70 20.87
C LEU A 664 -9.24 -20.25 21.05
N GLY A 665 -8.88 -19.75 22.23
CA GLY A 665 -7.60 -19.14 22.56
C GLY A 665 -7.25 -17.93 21.70
N VAL A 666 -8.25 -17.12 21.34
CA VAL A 666 -8.09 -15.88 20.58
C VAL A 666 -8.27 -14.66 21.49
N GLU A 667 -7.71 -13.51 21.11
CA GLU A 667 -7.94 -12.25 21.83
C GLU A 667 -9.41 -11.82 21.70
N LEU A 668 -9.98 -11.27 22.77
CA LEU A 668 -11.31 -10.66 22.75
C LEU A 668 -11.18 -9.13 22.61
N LEU A 669 -11.53 -8.60 21.45
CA LEU A 669 -11.57 -7.17 21.20
C LEU A 669 -12.99 -6.66 21.34
N LEU A 670 -13.20 -5.72 22.26
CA LEU A 670 -14.46 -5.06 22.46
C LEU A 670 -14.46 -3.68 21.79
N VAL A 671 -15.47 -3.47 20.94
CA VAL A 671 -15.81 -2.21 20.31
C VAL A 671 -17.00 -1.61 21.04
N ASP A 672 -16.78 -0.43 21.62
CA ASP A 672 -17.83 0.35 22.27
C ASP A 672 -18.53 1.22 21.21
N LEU A 673 -19.68 0.75 20.73
CA LEU A 673 -20.43 1.44 19.67
C LEU A 673 -20.90 2.84 20.12
N SER A 674 -21.18 3.02 21.41
CA SER A 674 -21.61 4.31 21.96
C SER A 674 -20.55 5.42 21.83
N LYS A 675 -19.27 5.05 21.84
CA LYS A 675 -18.12 5.96 21.62
C LYS A 675 -17.69 6.06 20.15
N THR A 676 -18.15 5.12 19.33
CA THR A 676 -17.79 5.00 17.92
C THR A 676 -18.72 5.84 17.02
N VAL A 677 -19.99 5.99 17.43
CA VAL A 677 -20.99 6.82 16.73
C VAL A 677 -20.72 8.28 17.05
N SER A 678 -20.05 8.97 16.12
CA SER A 678 -19.81 10.41 16.23
C SER A 678 -20.96 11.21 15.61
N LYS A 679 -21.00 12.53 15.87
CA LYS A 679 -21.91 13.46 15.18
C LYS A 679 -21.49 13.74 13.72
N TYR A 680 -20.39 13.16 13.24
CA TYR A 680 -19.77 13.44 11.95
C TYR A 680 -19.80 12.20 11.03
N LEU A 681 -20.49 12.33 9.90
CA LEU A 681 -20.59 11.31 8.85
C LEU A 681 -19.20 10.92 8.33
N GLY A 682 -18.91 9.61 8.29
CA GLY A 682 -17.66 9.02 7.77
C GLY A 682 -16.56 8.76 8.81
N GLU A 683 -16.63 9.33 10.02
CA GLU A 683 -15.71 8.98 11.11
C GLU A 683 -16.09 7.63 11.75
N THR A 684 -17.40 7.37 11.89
CA THR A 684 -17.94 6.08 12.36
C THR A 684 -17.46 4.93 11.46
N GLU A 685 -17.55 5.07 10.13
CA GLU A 685 -17.12 4.05 9.17
C GLU A 685 -15.62 3.77 9.26
N LYS A 686 -14.79 4.82 9.38
CA LYS A 686 -13.34 4.67 9.57
C LYS A 686 -13.00 3.93 10.85
N ASN A 687 -13.71 4.21 11.94
CA ASN A 687 -13.49 3.55 13.23
C ASN A 687 -13.94 2.08 13.19
N ILE A 688 -15.06 1.78 12.54
CA ILE A 688 -15.52 0.40 12.30
C ILE A 688 -14.48 -0.34 11.45
N ASP A 689 -14.02 0.26 10.34
CA ASP A 689 -12.99 -0.36 9.49
C ASP A 689 -11.68 -0.61 10.23
N ALA A 690 -11.23 0.37 11.03
CA ALA A 690 -10.04 0.21 11.86
C ALA A 690 -10.19 -0.94 12.87
N ALA A 691 -11.36 -1.10 13.49
CA ALA A 691 -11.63 -2.20 14.41
C ALA A 691 -11.58 -3.56 13.70
N PHE A 692 -12.22 -3.69 12.53
CA PHE A 692 -12.15 -4.91 11.73
C PHE A 692 -10.73 -5.22 11.26
N ARG A 693 -9.99 -4.24 10.74
CA ARG A 693 -8.61 -4.43 10.26
C ARG A 693 -7.68 -4.92 11.38
N VAL A 694 -7.83 -4.37 12.58
CA VAL A 694 -7.05 -4.79 13.75
C VAL A 694 -7.42 -6.21 14.16
N ALA A 695 -8.71 -6.57 14.13
CA ALA A 695 -9.14 -7.92 14.44
C ALA A 695 -8.70 -8.94 13.38
N GLU A 696 -8.78 -8.59 12.09
CA GLU A 696 -8.29 -9.40 10.95
C GLU A 696 -6.79 -9.66 11.10
N GLY A 697 -5.99 -8.61 11.32
CA GLY A 697 -4.54 -8.74 11.52
C GLY A 697 -4.18 -9.54 12.78
N ARG A 698 -5.06 -9.55 13.80
CA ARG A 698 -4.83 -10.27 15.06
C ARG A 698 -5.49 -11.66 15.13
N GLY A 699 -6.39 -12.01 14.22
CA GLY A 699 -7.23 -13.21 14.38
C GLY A 699 -8.10 -13.16 15.64
N ALA A 700 -8.54 -11.96 16.03
CA ALA A 700 -9.26 -11.73 17.28
C ALA A 700 -10.78 -11.87 17.11
N LEU A 701 -11.46 -12.24 18.21
CA LEU A 701 -12.92 -12.19 18.29
C LEU A 701 -13.35 -10.74 18.51
N LEU A 702 -14.21 -10.22 17.64
CA LEU A 702 -14.83 -8.91 17.79
C LEU A 702 -16.15 -9.01 18.53
N LEU A 703 -16.26 -8.27 19.63
CA LEU A 703 -17.50 -8.04 20.35
C LEU A 703 -17.91 -6.59 20.16
N PHE A 704 -19.10 -6.38 19.62
CA PHE A 704 -19.77 -5.09 19.52
C PHE A 704 -20.84 -5.06 20.61
N ASP A 705 -20.58 -4.32 21.69
CA ASP A 705 -21.49 -4.27 22.83
C ASP A 705 -22.49 -3.10 22.71
N GLU A 706 -23.69 -3.28 23.25
CA GLU A 706 -24.79 -2.30 23.23
C GLU A 706 -25.18 -1.83 21.82
N ALA A 707 -25.33 -2.79 20.89
CA ALA A 707 -25.69 -2.49 19.51
C ALA A 707 -27.07 -1.82 19.37
N ASP A 708 -27.92 -1.86 20.41
CA ASP A 708 -29.16 -1.09 20.48
C ASP A 708 -28.95 0.43 20.33
N ALA A 709 -27.75 0.96 20.60
CA ALA A 709 -27.40 2.34 20.28
C ALA A 709 -27.47 2.64 18.76
N LEU A 710 -27.19 1.64 17.92
CA LEU A 710 -27.32 1.71 16.47
C LEU A 710 -28.72 1.33 15.98
N PHE A 711 -29.34 0.32 16.60
CA PHE A 711 -30.60 -0.30 16.16
C PHE A 711 -31.88 0.24 16.82
N GLY A 712 -31.81 1.31 17.62
CA GLY A 712 -32.98 1.83 18.35
C GLY A 712 -34.20 2.13 17.46
N LYS A 713 -35.41 1.80 17.94
CA LYS A 713 -36.68 2.12 17.25
C LYS A 713 -36.76 3.61 16.94
N ARG A 714 -36.62 3.97 15.67
CA ARG A 714 -36.93 5.31 15.19
C ARG A 714 -38.30 5.26 14.52
N SER A 715 -39.26 5.85 15.21
CA SER A 715 -40.63 6.06 14.77
C SER A 715 -40.67 6.70 13.39
N GLU A 716 -41.68 6.31 12.59
CA GLU A 716 -42.11 6.90 11.32
C GLU A 716 -41.49 8.27 10.99
N VAL A 717 -40.52 8.23 10.08
CA VAL A 717 -40.06 9.27 9.14
C VAL A 717 -40.53 10.69 9.45
N LYS A 718 -39.65 11.53 10.02
CA LYS A 718 -39.72 12.99 9.84
C LYS A 718 -38.39 13.75 9.69
N ASP A 719 -37.21 13.18 9.97
CA ASP A 719 -35.95 13.96 9.90
C ASP A 719 -34.85 13.33 9.04
N ALA A 720 -34.03 14.19 8.41
CA ALA A 720 -32.89 13.82 7.59
C ALA A 720 -31.84 12.96 8.34
N HIS A 721 -31.81 13.03 9.67
CA HIS A 721 -30.93 12.22 10.52
C HIS A 721 -31.24 10.72 10.53
N ASP A 722 -32.44 10.29 10.14
CA ASP A 722 -32.82 8.86 10.16
C ASP A 722 -32.35 8.08 8.94
N ARG A 723 -32.13 8.75 7.80
CA ARG A 723 -31.55 8.11 6.61
C ARG A 723 -30.09 7.69 6.83
N HIS A 724 -29.35 8.44 7.65
CA HIS A 724 -27.91 8.23 7.87
C HIS A 724 -27.59 7.05 8.80
N ALA A 725 -28.45 6.75 9.79
CA ALA A 725 -28.25 5.61 10.69
C ALA A 725 -28.42 4.26 9.98
N ASN A 726 -29.32 4.16 9.00
CA ASN A 726 -29.50 2.95 8.20
C ASN A 726 -28.26 2.62 7.35
N VAL A 727 -27.53 3.64 6.89
CA VAL A 727 -26.29 3.46 6.12
C VAL A 727 -25.18 2.91 7.02
N GLU A 728 -25.00 3.45 8.22
CA GLU A 728 -23.99 2.97 9.18
C GLU A 728 -24.26 1.52 9.63
N VAL A 729 -25.52 1.19 9.90
CA VAL A 729 -25.94 -0.19 10.24
C VAL A 729 -25.72 -1.14 9.07
N ALA A 730 -26.11 -0.74 7.86
CA ALA A 730 -25.88 -1.54 6.66
C ALA A 730 -24.39 -1.78 6.40
N TYR A 731 -23.57 -0.75 6.62
CA TYR A 731 -22.10 -0.84 6.50
C TYR A 731 -21.50 -1.78 7.56
N LEU A 732 -21.89 -1.66 8.84
CA LEU A 732 -21.43 -2.57 9.90
C LEU A 732 -21.76 -4.01 9.55
N LEU A 733 -22.99 -4.29 9.12
CA LEU A 733 -23.40 -5.64 8.72
C LEU A 733 -22.65 -6.14 7.50
N GLN A 734 -22.41 -5.29 6.50
CA GLN A 734 -21.59 -5.64 5.34
C GLN A 734 -20.15 -5.98 5.76
N ARG A 735 -19.55 -5.21 6.68
CA ARG A 735 -18.21 -5.53 7.20
C ARG A 735 -18.22 -6.82 8.02
N MET A 736 -19.25 -7.06 8.84
CA MET A 736 -19.41 -8.34 9.56
C MET A 736 -19.54 -9.54 8.63
N GLU A 737 -20.25 -9.40 7.50
CA GLU A 737 -20.38 -10.47 6.49
C GLU A 737 -19.07 -10.73 5.73
N ALA A 738 -18.30 -9.67 5.47
CA ALA A 738 -17.00 -9.78 4.79
C ALA A 738 -15.88 -10.26 5.72
N PHE A 739 -16.03 -10.08 7.02
CA PHE A 739 -15.03 -10.46 8.01
C PHE A 739 -14.92 -12.00 8.10
N GLU A 740 -13.72 -12.54 7.91
CA GLU A 740 -13.47 -13.99 7.96
C GLU A 740 -13.29 -14.53 9.40
N GLY A 741 -13.33 -13.66 10.41
CA GLY A 741 -13.25 -14.02 11.82
C GLY A 741 -14.61 -14.20 12.51
N ILE A 742 -14.64 -14.04 13.83
CA ILE A 742 -15.86 -14.09 14.63
C ILE A 742 -16.24 -12.68 15.07
N ALA A 743 -17.40 -12.19 14.61
CA ALA A 743 -17.99 -10.93 15.04
C ALA A 743 -19.33 -11.18 15.75
N ILE A 744 -19.43 -10.69 16.99
CA ILE A 744 -20.58 -10.85 17.87
C ILE A 744 -21.18 -9.48 18.16
N LEU A 745 -22.47 -9.30 17.88
CA LEU A 745 -23.26 -8.16 18.35
C LEU A 745 -23.99 -8.54 19.62
N THR A 746 -24.02 -7.68 20.63
CA THR A 746 -24.93 -7.83 21.78
C THR A 746 -26.03 -6.78 21.72
N THR A 747 -27.23 -7.15 22.16
CA THR A 747 -28.34 -6.21 22.29
C THR A 747 -29.24 -6.59 23.46
N ASN A 748 -29.79 -5.57 24.12
CA ASN A 748 -30.87 -5.75 25.08
C ASN A 748 -32.26 -5.71 24.43
N LEU A 749 -32.37 -5.19 23.20
CA LEU A 749 -33.63 -4.85 22.54
C LEU A 749 -33.76 -5.53 21.16
N LYS A 750 -33.76 -6.88 21.14
CA LYS A 750 -33.95 -7.67 19.90
C LYS A 750 -35.16 -7.22 19.06
N GLN A 751 -36.24 -6.83 19.74
CA GLN A 751 -37.50 -6.37 19.13
C GLN A 751 -37.35 -5.11 18.25
N ASN A 752 -36.25 -4.38 18.38
CA ASN A 752 -35.99 -3.15 17.64
C ASN A 752 -35.16 -3.38 16.38
N ILE A 753 -34.62 -4.59 16.19
CA ILE A 753 -33.84 -4.94 15.01
C ILE A 753 -34.79 -5.46 13.93
N ASP A 754 -34.66 -4.93 12.72
CA ASP A 754 -35.46 -5.35 11.56
C ASP A 754 -35.18 -6.81 11.15
N ASP A 755 -36.22 -7.53 10.74
CA ASP A 755 -36.13 -8.93 10.31
C ASP A 755 -35.15 -9.14 9.15
N ALA A 756 -35.00 -8.16 8.25
CA ALA A 756 -34.04 -8.21 7.16
C ALA A 756 -32.59 -8.25 7.67
N PHE A 757 -32.30 -7.57 8.78
CA PHE A 757 -30.97 -7.61 9.40
C PHE A 757 -30.74 -8.92 10.16
N LEU A 758 -31.75 -9.42 10.87
CA LEU A 758 -31.66 -10.70 11.57
C LEU A 758 -31.35 -11.87 10.61
N ARG A 759 -31.89 -11.86 9.39
CA ARG A 759 -31.63 -12.88 8.35
C ARG A 759 -30.19 -12.90 7.82
N ARG A 760 -29.45 -11.79 7.98
CA ARG A 760 -28.05 -11.66 7.55
C ARG A 760 -27.05 -12.17 8.59
N LEU A 761 -27.49 -12.29 9.84
CA LEU A 761 -26.67 -12.84 10.92
C LEU A 761 -26.79 -14.36 10.94
N ARG A 762 -25.65 -15.04 10.92
CA ARG A 762 -25.59 -16.52 10.81
C ARG A 762 -26.13 -17.21 12.06
N PHE A 763 -25.87 -16.64 13.23
CA PHE A 763 -26.31 -17.20 14.52
C PHE A 763 -27.09 -16.18 15.33
N LEU A 764 -28.17 -16.64 15.97
CA LEU A 764 -28.95 -15.86 16.92
C LEU A 764 -29.02 -16.63 18.23
N VAL A 765 -28.41 -16.09 19.28
CA VAL A 765 -28.36 -16.71 20.60
C VAL A 765 -29.17 -15.86 21.57
N ASP A 766 -30.25 -16.44 22.09
CA ASP A 766 -31.12 -15.79 23.07
C ASP A 766 -30.65 -16.12 24.50
N PHE A 767 -30.51 -15.07 25.31
CA PHE A 767 -30.11 -15.09 26.71
C PHE A 767 -31.31 -14.66 27.58
N PRO A 768 -32.28 -15.56 27.82
CA PRO A 768 -33.43 -15.25 28.66
C PRO A 768 -33.01 -15.06 30.14
N LEU A 769 -33.93 -14.57 30.96
CA LEU A 769 -33.72 -14.62 32.41
C LEU A 769 -33.58 -16.09 32.87
N PRO A 770 -32.61 -16.39 33.74
CA PRO A 770 -32.37 -17.75 34.22
C PRO A 770 -33.60 -18.28 34.96
N ASP A 771 -33.88 -19.58 34.87
CA ASP A 771 -34.95 -20.22 35.64
C ASP A 771 -34.57 -20.37 37.13
N ALA A 772 -35.47 -20.94 37.94
CA ALA A 772 -35.22 -21.08 39.38
C ALA A 772 -34.01 -21.96 39.72
N ALA A 773 -33.77 -23.03 38.96
CA ALA A 773 -32.66 -23.95 39.19
C ALA A 773 -31.33 -23.31 38.76
N ALA A 774 -31.31 -22.66 37.59
CA ALA A 774 -30.16 -21.90 37.11
C ALA A 774 -29.81 -20.76 38.08
N ARG A 775 -30.80 -20.04 38.63
CA ARG A 775 -30.55 -18.99 39.63
C ARG A 775 -29.95 -19.52 40.91
N GLU A 776 -30.36 -20.70 41.38
CA GLU A 776 -29.78 -21.33 42.56
C GLU A 776 -28.27 -21.60 42.36
N VAL A 777 -27.89 -22.14 41.20
CA VAL A 777 -26.47 -22.33 40.84
C VAL A 777 -25.73 -21.00 40.74
N ILE A 778 -26.33 -19.98 40.10
CA ILE A 778 -25.74 -18.65 40.00
C ILE A 778 -25.51 -18.04 41.39
N TRP A 779 -26.44 -18.21 42.33
CA TRP A 779 -26.29 -17.76 43.70
C TRP A 779 -25.14 -18.46 44.44
N GLN A 780 -24.95 -19.75 44.20
CA GLN A 780 -23.82 -20.50 44.75
C GLN A 780 -22.48 -20.00 44.18
N HIS A 781 -22.41 -19.79 42.86
CA HIS A 781 -21.20 -19.31 42.18
C HIS A 781 -20.91 -17.82 42.43
N ALA A 782 -21.90 -17.03 42.88
CA ALA A 782 -21.72 -15.60 43.15
C ALA A 782 -20.76 -15.34 44.34
N PHE A 783 -20.54 -16.33 45.21
CA PHE A 783 -19.62 -16.25 46.33
C PHE A 783 -18.34 -17.06 46.06
N PRO A 784 -17.14 -16.46 46.15
CA PRO A 784 -15.89 -17.19 46.04
C PRO A 784 -15.75 -18.25 47.15
N GLU A 785 -15.03 -19.34 46.90
CA GLU A 785 -14.80 -20.42 47.89
C GLU A 785 -14.20 -19.94 49.21
N ARG A 786 -13.43 -18.85 49.17
CA ARG A 786 -12.81 -18.24 50.37
C ARG A 786 -13.76 -17.34 51.17
N ALA A 787 -14.96 -17.06 50.65
CA ALA A 787 -15.92 -16.21 51.34
C ALA A 787 -16.51 -16.97 52.55
N PRO A 788 -16.49 -16.39 53.76
CA PRO A 788 -17.04 -17.05 54.93
C PRO A 788 -18.57 -17.03 54.86
N LEU A 789 -19.19 -18.15 54.50
CA LEU A 789 -20.64 -18.32 54.43
C LEU A 789 -21.16 -19.00 55.71
N ALA A 790 -22.31 -18.54 56.20
CA ALA A 790 -23.03 -19.23 57.28
C ALA A 790 -24.00 -20.27 56.72
N ASP A 791 -24.27 -21.32 57.51
CA ASP A 791 -25.19 -22.41 57.14
C ASP A 791 -26.67 -21.97 57.04
N ASP A 792 -27.00 -20.73 57.42
CA ASP A 792 -28.35 -20.18 57.37
C ASP A 792 -28.79 -19.70 55.98
N ILE A 793 -27.90 -19.77 54.98
CA ILE A 793 -28.18 -19.33 53.62
C ILE A 793 -28.96 -20.39 52.84
N ASP A 794 -30.18 -20.05 52.43
CA ASP A 794 -31.02 -20.89 51.57
C ASP A 794 -30.98 -20.39 50.10
N PHE A 795 -30.05 -20.93 49.32
CA PHE A 795 -29.92 -20.61 47.89
C PHE A 795 -31.13 -21.03 47.06
N GLY A 796 -31.79 -22.14 47.41
CA GLY A 796 -33.00 -22.61 46.73
C GLY A 796 -34.19 -21.67 46.95
N PHE A 797 -34.32 -21.10 48.15
CA PHE A 797 -35.28 -20.02 48.41
C PHE A 797 -35.00 -18.79 47.55
N LEU A 798 -33.75 -18.33 47.50
CA LEU A 798 -33.34 -17.17 46.69
C LEU A 798 -33.64 -17.41 45.21
N GLY A 799 -33.26 -18.59 44.68
CA GLY A 799 -33.50 -18.98 43.29
C GLY A 799 -34.99 -19.05 42.92
N ARG A 800 -35.84 -19.63 43.78
CA ARG A 800 -37.29 -19.74 43.51
C ARG A 800 -38.04 -18.40 43.62
N ARG A 801 -37.62 -17.51 44.53
CA ARG A 801 -38.39 -16.31 44.88
C ARG A 801 -37.94 -15.05 44.16
N LEU A 802 -36.66 -14.94 43.83
CA LEU A 802 -36.10 -13.73 43.23
C LEU A 802 -35.85 -13.96 41.74
N GLN A 803 -36.69 -13.36 40.89
CA GLN A 803 -36.52 -13.42 39.43
C GLN A 803 -35.52 -12.35 38.97
N LEU A 804 -34.24 -12.59 39.28
CA LEU A 804 -33.14 -11.67 39.00
C LEU A 804 -32.22 -12.21 37.91
N SER A 805 -31.52 -11.31 37.22
CA SER A 805 -30.44 -11.67 36.30
C SER A 805 -29.17 -12.03 37.08
N GLY A 806 -28.25 -12.75 36.44
CA GLY A 806 -26.99 -13.15 37.09
C GLY A 806 -26.13 -11.96 37.51
N GLY A 807 -26.10 -10.89 36.70
CA GLY A 807 -25.41 -9.65 37.04
C GLY A 807 -25.97 -9.00 38.31
N THR A 808 -27.31 -8.95 38.46
CA THR A 808 -27.93 -8.43 39.69
C THR A 808 -27.62 -9.31 40.90
N ILE A 809 -27.65 -10.64 40.74
CA ILE A 809 -27.28 -11.58 41.82
C ILE A 809 -25.84 -11.34 42.28
N GLN A 810 -24.90 -11.17 41.35
CA GLN A 810 -23.50 -10.91 41.66
C GLN A 810 -23.29 -9.59 42.43
N GLN A 811 -24.01 -8.53 42.04
CA GLN A 811 -23.98 -7.25 42.76
C GLN A 811 -24.55 -7.39 44.18
N ILE A 812 -25.64 -8.14 44.36
CA ILE A 812 -26.20 -8.39 45.69
C ILE A 812 -25.23 -9.19 46.56
N ALA A 813 -24.63 -10.25 46.02
CA ALA A 813 -23.65 -11.06 46.74
C ALA A 813 -22.46 -10.21 47.23
N LEU A 814 -21.94 -9.33 46.37
CA LEU A 814 -20.86 -8.41 46.70
C LEU A 814 -21.28 -7.42 47.80
N HIS A 815 -22.44 -6.77 47.67
CA HIS A 815 -22.95 -5.86 48.69
C HIS A 815 -23.23 -6.56 50.03
N ALA A 816 -23.69 -7.81 50.00
CA ALA A 816 -23.89 -8.63 51.19
C ALA A 816 -22.57 -8.95 51.88
N ALA A 817 -21.51 -9.23 51.11
CA ALA A 817 -20.17 -9.45 51.64
C ALA A 817 -19.61 -8.18 52.32
N PHE A 818 -19.74 -7.01 51.69
CA PHE A 818 -19.34 -5.74 52.32
C PHE A 818 -20.12 -5.44 53.60
N ALA A 819 -21.41 -5.77 53.64
CA ALA A 819 -22.23 -5.58 54.84
C ALA A 819 -21.89 -6.57 55.97
N ALA A 820 -21.28 -7.71 55.65
CA ALA A 820 -20.92 -8.74 56.62
C ALA A 820 -19.52 -8.54 57.23
N VAL A 821 -18.68 -7.67 56.65
CA VAL A 821 -17.24 -7.62 56.96
C VAL A 821 -16.94 -7.38 58.45
N ASP A 822 -17.76 -6.55 59.12
CA ASP A 822 -17.63 -6.23 60.55
C ASP A 822 -18.43 -7.19 61.44
N ASP A 823 -19.35 -7.96 60.87
CA ASP A 823 -20.36 -8.80 61.55
C ASP A 823 -20.00 -10.31 61.56
N GLY A 824 -18.96 -10.72 60.82
CA GLY A 824 -18.50 -12.10 60.71
C GLY A 824 -18.90 -12.77 59.38
N PRO A 825 -19.31 -14.06 59.37
CA PRO A 825 -19.67 -14.73 58.13
C PRO A 825 -20.89 -14.07 57.45
N ILE A 826 -20.94 -14.13 56.13
CA ILE A 826 -22.08 -13.73 55.32
C ILE A 826 -23.25 -14.63 55.71
N ARG A 827 -24.35 -13.99 56.11
CA ARG A 827 -25.58 -14.63 56.58
C ARG A 827 -26.74 -14.26 55.67
N MET A 828 -27.81 -15.03 55.75
CA MET A 828 -29.03 -14.76 54.99
C MET A 828 -29.57 -13.33 55.18
N ARG A 829 -29.46 -12.78 56.40
CA ARG A 829 -29.86 -11.39 56.70
C ARG A 829 -29.10 -10.34 55.87
N HIS A 830 -27.81 -10.56 55.60
CA HIS A 830 -26.99 -9.63 54.82
C HIS A 830 -27.41 -9.66 53.35
N ILE A 831 -27.68 -10.86 52.81
CA ILE A 831 -28.18 -11.06 51.44
C ILE A 831 -29.56 -10.42 51.26
N LEU A 832 -30.48 -10.61 52.20
CA LEU A 832 -31.82 -10.00 52.14
C LEU A 832 -31.76 -8.48 52.22
N ALA A 833 -30.91 -7.92 53.09
CA ALA A 833 -30.72 -6.47 53.19
C ALA A 833 -30.10 -5.87 51.90
N ALA A 834 -29.12 -6.56 51.31
CA ALA A 834 -28.52 -6.16 50.04
C ALA A 834 -29.52 -6.29 48.87
N THR A 835 -30.30 -7.38 48.84
CA THR A 835 -31.38 -7.59 47.86
C THR A 835 -32.38 -6.44 47.90
N ARG A 836 -32.81 -6.03 49.10
CA ARG A 836 -33.75 -4.91 49.27
C ARG A 836 -33.20 -3.63 48.64
N ARG A 837 -31.97 -3.24 48.99
CA ARG A 837 -31.33 -2.04 48.45
C ARG A 837 -31.26 -2.08 46.93
N GLU A 838 -30.98 -3.25 46.37
CA GLU A 838 -30.87 -3.41 44.91
C GLU A 838 -32.25 -3.38 44.23
N LEU A 839 -33.27 -3.99 44.81
CA LEU A 839 -34.66 -3.90 44.32
C LEU A 839 -35.20 -2.47 44.39
N ASP A 840 -34.88 -1.73 45.45
CA ASP A 840 -35.27 -0.32 45.59
C ASP A 840 -34.60 0.54 44.50
N LYS A 841 -33.32 0.30 44.17
CA LYS A 841 -32.63 0.97 43.04
C LYS A 841 -33.27 0.64 41.69
N LEU A 842 -33.74 -0.59 41.52
CA LEU A 842 -34.43 -1.04 40.31
C LEU A 842 -35.90 -0.57 40.24
N GLY A 843 -36.37 0.20 41.22
CA GLY A 843 -37.74 0.73 41.28
C GLY A 843 -38.80 -0.33 41.64
N MET A 844 -38.39 -1.50 42.12
CA MET A 844 -39.26 -2.64 42.43
C MET A 844 -39.72 -2.64 43.90
N PHE A 845 -40.27 -1.51 44.36
CA PHE A 845 -40.60 -1.27 45.77
C PHE A 845 -41.61 -2.28 46.36
N ASP A 846 -42.57 -2.76 45.56
CA ASP A 846 -43.55 -3.75 46.01
C ASP A 846 -42.95 -5.14 46.23
N ALA A 847 -41.96 -5.51 45.41
CA ALA A 847 -41.20 -6.75 45.60
C ALA A 847 -40.33 -6.68 46.86
N GLY A 848 -39.71 -5.52 47.14
CA GLY A 848 -38.97 -5.26 48.38
C GLY A 848 -39.84 -5.38 49.63
N ARG A 849 -41.01 -4.73 49.64
CA ARG A 849 -41.98 -4.81 50.75
C ARG A 849 -42.52 -6.23 50.99
N ALA A 850 -42.76 -6.99 49.92
CA ALA A 850 -43.22 -8.38 50.02
C ALA A 850 -42.15 -9.31 50.60
N LEU A 851 -40.87 -9.02 50.37
CA LEU A 851 -39.73 -9.73 50.95
C LEU A 851 -39.64 -9.49 52.47
N GLU A 852 -39.79 -8.24 52.92
CA GLU A 852 -39.79 -7.85 54.35
C GLU A 852 -40.92 -8.51 55.14
N ALA A 853 -42.15 -8.44 54.63
CA ALA A 853 -43.32 -9.00 55.30
C ALA A 853 -43.22 -10.53 55.48
N ARG A 854 -42.38 -11.21 54.70
CA ARG A 854 -42.12 -12.65 54.79
C ARG A 854 -40.88 -12.99 55.60
N ALA A 855 -39.80 -12.22 55.47
CA ALA A 855 -38.62 -12.35 56.34
C ALA A 855 -39.01 -12.18 57.82
N ALA A 856 -39.92 -11.23 58.11
CA ALA A 856 -40.49 -11.02 59.44
C ALA A 856 -41.38 -12.18 59.93
N ARG A 857 -42.01 -12.94 59.02
CA ARG A 857 -42.80 -14.15 59.37
C ARG A 857 -41.94 -15.40 59.54
N ALA A 858 -40.84 -15.49 58.80
CA ALA A 858 -39.90 -16.61 58.88
C ALA A 858 -38.97 -16.50 60.10
N GLY A 859 -38.60 -15.29 60.53
CA GLY A 859 -37.83 -15.06 61.76
C GLY A 859 -38.65 -15.10 63.07
N ALA A 860 -39.96 -15.30 62.98
CA ALA A 860 -40.87 -15.45 64.13
C ALA A 860 -41.33 -16.91 64.36
N ALA A 861 -40.81 -17.86 63.56
CA ALA A 861 -41.13 -19.28 63.61
C ALA A 861 -39.96 -20.09 64.18
#